data_AF-A0A357KMB4-F1
#
_entry.id   AF-A0A357KMB4-F1
#
_cell.length_a   1.000
_cell.length_b   1.000
_cell.length_c   1.000
_cell.angle_alpha   90.00
_cell.angle_beta   90.00
_cell.angle_gamma   90.00
#
_symmetry.space_group_name_H-M   'P 1'
#
loop_
_entity.id
_entity.type
_entity.pdbx_description
1 polymer ?
#
loop_
_entity_poly.entity_id
_entity_poly.type
_entity_poly.pdbx_seq_one_letter_code
_entity_poly.pdbx_strand_id
1 'polypeptide(L)'
;MKNVILFLLVISLTLVGSFAAANENASVCDQTFQLPSNQWRMISLPCDPGEDATVAEVFGDDIAAAFGENEPAVYGHNWILFRHDIEKGFAALGETEQNSLSPGVAYWMIQTSNSDATLSLPANSAATVFDQSEGCAESAQSCFGIPLATAANGIKWNMIGYPNTVSQNLINVRVVSNATGACTEGCTLDAAESQGLVHNRLWRYSGDGYTALDGGRDSLDPWDGYWLPTLNQAEGGQPKLLIGNGPEAFPAEHYPDGDHPRLWLSADRLSALQQARQQQTPQWNAFKRICDEMVDNNPNNDPYFIADTPQTGAAPLALMYRLTGENQYADRALELMDATPADISVYANPDHANFHYLGLAYDWLYNYLGMTPARKKAYQQKMTAISENFWKDYNGQGVFTYNDDTDANIESGMIHLTLGAAMYGDDSSAVKLLNRGWLGWVSGYGGRGKTPTYSNTDYLRESLGGVYPTGFAYFAGSDSVGFSGYQMTLETACHYDVNSKHPELKSFWGNTIRSMIHLTEPTRQKIYHTGDWQDPATLNTQAWFYQALAFASHFADKAGDSEIAAKGRGYAQQNDLGYDNGWFSEFLYSSPSAPVIDPYQNGLPLIRFANDPDFLMFRDNWSESANWGLFIGDGGLPVDHQKPDHGSFALWRGNDYLTRGVRTYDGLKNGDFFNTLSIENGCMINGKSCSGTAIRQAQTASQISRHRQSTSPLFAYGMLNADGQWNDDPNVYQPAIPVETYRRHFFWAGEYGVIFDRLRTHQNNGAKYRLRALTQPSVNGTTISQLSENGQHKMLHRTLEPSQAQIQILNEQDLWQAIPLWKVDQSERRWQSVINLPFSDATNVLNVTQTGSESLSEFDTLEHIKNAAQSGVRIGGWVVMFSSEEDLKDHVQYTVQNASAGMKHLVADLKEGSYKIKINGVTRAQQMTVQSNDNTGFFVSPDASSSLKIALTRVN
;
A
#
# COMPACT_ATOMS: atom_id res chain seq x y z
N MET A 1 -1.67 42.22 58.55
CA MET A 1 -1.86 41.16 59.58
C MET A 1 -2.13 39.85 58.85
N LYS A 2 -1.21 38.87 59.00
CA LYS A 2 -1.32 37.41 58.79
C LYS A 2 -1.75 36.90 57.39
N ASN A 3 -0.80 36.34 56.63
CA ASN A 3 -0.59 34.89 56.32
C ASN A 3 -1.50 34.40 55.17
N VAL A 4 -1.03 33.82 54.06
CA VAL A 4 -0.56 32.42 53.83
C VAL A 4 0.06 32.39 52.40
N ILE A 5 1.36 32.12 52.18
CA ILE A 5 2.08 30.83 51.94
C ILE A 5 1.80 30.13 50.59
N LEU A 6 2.79 30.26 49.69
CA LEU A 6 3.59 29.22 48.97
C LEU A 6 2.92 28.18 48.03
N PHE A 7 3.49 28.00 46.83
CA PHE A 7 3.84 26.75 46.08
C PHE A 7 3.90 27.08 44.57
N LEU A 8 4.81 26.60 43.70
CA LEU A 8 6.17 26.07 43.78
C LEU A 8 6.72 26.20 42.33
N LEU A 9 7.92 26.72 42.17
CA LEU A 9 8.62 26.88 40.89
C LEU A 9 9.20 25.51 40.50
N VAL A 10 8.63 24.84 39.50
CA VAL A 10 9.25 23.66 38.88
C VAL A 10 10.05 24.12 37.67
N ILE A 11 11.37 24.00 37.78
CA ILE A 11 12.31 24.10 36.67
C ILE A 11 12.17 22.80 35.86
N SER A 12 11.50 22.85 34.71
CA SER A 12 11.53 21.77 33.72
C SER A 12 12.84 21.86 32.94
N LEU A 13 13.80 21.04 33.33
CA LEU A 13 14.98 20.73 32.54
C LEU A 13 14.55 19.75 31.43
N THR A 14 14.13 20.26 30.27
CA THR A 14 13.90 19.42 29.08
C THR A 14 15.24 19.05 28.47
N LEU A 15 15.74 17.86 28.81
CA LEU A 15 16.70 17.13 27.99
C LEU A 15 16.01 16.83 26.65
N VAL A 16 16.37 17.57 25.60
CA VAL A 16 15.98 17.23 24.23
C VAL A 16 16.95 16.16 23.76
N GLY A 17 16.63 14.90 24.04
CA GLY A 17 17.26 13.76 23.41
C GLY A 17 16.77 13.68 21.97
N SER A 18 17.72 13.75 21.03
CA SER A 18 17.47 13.49 19.61
C SER A 18 17.04 12.04 19.45
N PHE A 19 15.76 11.80 19.19
CA PHE A 19 15.30 10.50 18.67
C PHE A 19 15.63 10.46 17.18
N ALA A 20 16.78 9.91 16.84
CA ALA A 20 16.90 9.21 15.56
C ALA A 20 16.09 7.93 15.75
N ALA A 21 14.91 7.85 15.13
CA ALA A 21 14.22 6.59 14.99
C ALA A 21 15.06 5.75 14.01
N ALA A 22 16.01 4.99 14.54
CA ALA A 22 16.46 3.80 13.85
C ALA A 22 15.24 2.91 13.74
N ASN A 23 14.77 2.65 12.51
CA ASN A 23 14.00 1.45 12.23
C ASN A 23 14.97 0.27 12.43
N GLU A 24 15.30 -0.04 13.69
CA GLU A 24 15.66 -1.40 14.01
C GLU A 24 14.37 -2.18 13.81
N ASN A 25 14.34 -3.00 12.75
CA ASN A 25 13.29 -4.00 12.59
C ASN A 25 13.33 -4.84 13.87
N ALA A 26 12.44 -4.52 14.82
CA ALA A 26 12.26 -5.33 16.02
C ALA A 26 12.15 -6.78 15.57
N SER A 27 12.98 -7.64 16.15
CA SER A 27 12.98 -9.04 15.78
C SER A 27 11.57 -9.57 16.03
N VAL A 28 11.05 -10.41 15.13
CA VAL A 28 9.74 -11.07 15.31
C VAL A 28 9.69 -11.84 16.65
N CYS A 29 10.86 -12.17 17.21
CA CYS A 29 11.05 -12.89 18.46
C CYS A 29 11.22 -12.00 19.72
N ASP A 30 11.05 -10.67 19.64
CA ASP A 30 11.23 -9.73 20.76
C ASP A 30 10.09 -9.77 21.81
N GLN A 31 9.29 -10.84 21.85
CA GLN A 31 8.20 -10.97 22.80
C GLN A 31 8.69 -11.42 24.17
N THR A 32 8.16 -10.79 25.21
CA THR A 32 8.52 -11.11 26.59
C THR A 32 7.40 -11.83 27.34
N PHE A 33 7.76 -12.63 28.33
CA PHE A 33 6.82 -13.30 29.25
C PHE A 33 7.11 -12.95 30.70
N GLN A 34 6.08 -12.60 31.47
CA GLN A 34 6.21 -12.37 32.90
C GLN A 34 6.11 -13.70 33.65
N LEU A 35 7.21 -14.18 34.22
CA LEU A 35 7.28 -15.37 35.06
C LEU A 35 7.18 -14.98 36.55
N PRO A 36 6.04 -15.27 37.22
CA PRO A 36 5.84 -14.80 38.56
C PRO A 36 6.70 -15.51 39.60
N SER A 37 7.04 -14.77 40.65
CA SER A 37 7.79 -15.30 41.78
C SER A 37 7.03 -16.40 42.52
N ASN A 38 7.75 -17.47 42.88
CA ASN A 38 7.28 -18.60 43.68
C ASN A 38 6.05 -19.30 43.09
N GLN A 39 5.87 -19.23 41.77
CA GLN A 39 4.74 -19.82 41.08
C GLN A 39 5.21 -20.68 39.90
N TRP A 40 4.70 -21.91 39.82
CA TRP A 40 4.94 -22.75 38.66
C TRP A 40 4.21 -22.20 37.43
N ARG A 41 4.88 -22.28 36.27
CA ARG A 41 4.32 -21.98 34.96
C ARG A 41 4.63 -23.10 33.97
N MET A 42 3.68 -23.39 33.08
CA MET A 42 3.94 -24.15 31.86
C MET A 42 4.28 -23.16 30.77
N ILE A 43 5.52 -23.17 30.31
CA ILE A 43 5.99 -22.26 29.27
C ILE A 43 6.34 -23.00 28.00
N SER A 44 6.46 -22.28 26.90
CA SER A 44 6.97 -22.74 25.61
C SER A 44 7.86 -21.70 24.97
N LEU A 45 8.44 -22.02 23.81
CA LEU A 45 9.31 -21.12 23.05
C LEU A 45 8.60 -20.69 21.77
N PRO A 46 8.26 -19.40 21.62
CA PRO A 46 7.58 -18.89 20.43
C PRO A 46 8.51 -18.77 19.19
N CYS A 47 9.83 -18.85 19.40
CA CYS A 47 10.85 -18.87 18.37
C CYS A 47 11.91 -19.93 18.68
N ASP A 48 12.74 -20.24 17.68
CA ASP A 48 13.89 -21.12 17.81
C ASP A 48 15.10 -20.33 18.39
N PRO A 49 15.58 -20.66 19.61
CA PRO A 49 16.75 -20.00 20.19
C PRO A 49 18.08 -20.43 19.52
N GLY A 50 18.05 -21.40 18.62
CA GLY A 50 19.21 -22.01 17.96
C GLY A 50 19.63 -23.33 18.61
N GLU A 51 20.19 -24.24 17.80
CA GLU A 51 20.53 -25.62 18.20
C GLU A 51 21.49 -25.67 19.41
N ASP A 52 22.41 -24.71 19.52
CA ASP A 52 23.44 -24.70 20.57
C ASP A 52 23.02 -23.96 21.85
N ALA A 53 21.82 -23.38 21.90
CA ALA A 53 21.38 -22.57 23.03
C ALA A 53 21.16 -23.43 24.30
N THR A 54 21.76 -23.00 25.40
CA THR A 54 21.62 -23.62 26.72
C THR A 54 20.48 -23.00 27.52
N VAL A 55 20.02 -23.70 28.56
CA VAL A 55 19.00 -23.18 29.48
C VAL A 55 19.44 -21.88 30.15
N ALA A 56 20.73 -21.75 30.48
CA ALA A 56 21.29 -20.52 31.04
C ALA A 56 21.29 -19.35 30.05
N GLU A 57 21.58 -19.60 28.77
CA GLU A 57 21.60 -18.54 27.75
C GLU A 57 20.21 -18.04 27.39
N VAL A 58 19.19 -18.90 27.47
CA VAL A 58 17.81 -18.52 27.11
C VAL A 58 17.06 -17.85 28.27
N PHE A 59 17.38 -18.16 29.52
CA PHE A 59 16.61 -17.68 30.67
C PHE A 59 17.43 -17.07 31.82
N GLY A 60 18.74 -17.33 31.86
CA GLY A 60 19.55 -17.10 33.06
C GLY A 60 19.74 -15.62 33.38
N ASP A 61 19.92 -14.78 32.36
CA ASP A 61 20.08 -13.33 32.49
C ASP A 61 18.78 -12.65 32.95
N ASP A 62 17.65 -13.03 32.36
CA ASP A 62 16.32 -12.55 32.74
C ASP A 62 15.98 -12.88 34.20
N ILE A 63 16.30 -14.09 34.63
CA ILE A 63 16.07 -14.53 36.01
C ILE A 63 17.06 -13.83 36.95
N ALA A 64 18.33 -13.71 36.59
CA ALA A 64 19.32 -13.00 37.41
C ALA A 64 18.91 -11.54 37.67
N ALA A 65 18.31 -10.88 36.68
CA ALA A 65 17.79 -9.52 36.85
C ALA A 65 16.71 -9.43 37.95
N ALA A 66 15.93 -10.49 38.19
CA ALA A 66 14.90 -10.53 39.23
C ALA A 66 15.44 -10.73 40.66
N PHE A 67 16.66 -11.26 40.83
CA PHE A 67 17.28 -11.45 42.15
C PHE A 67 18.07 -10.21 42.64
N GLY A 68 18.32 -9.23 41.77
CA GLY A 68 19.06 -8.01 42.07
C GLY A 68 20.58 -8.23 42.19
N GLU A 69 21.38 -7.15 42.16
CA GLU A 69 22.85 -7.22 42.04
C GLU A 69 23.58 -7.99 43.16
N ASN A 70 22.91 -8.27 44.28
CA ASN A 70 23.51 -8.85 45.48
C ASN A 70 23.09 -10.30 45.78
N GLU A 71 22.17 -10.89 45.01
CA GLU A 71 21.76 -12.29 45.21
C GLU A 71 21.95 -13.09 43.91
N PRO A 72 22.71 -14.22 43.93
CA PRO A 72 22.91 -15.02 42.73
C PRO A 72 21.67 -15.85 42.40
N ALA A 73 21.24 -15.82 41.14
CA ALA A 73 20.23 -16.73 40.61
C ALA A 73 20.85 -18.11 40.32
N VAL A 74 20.91 -18.99 41.32
CA VAL A 74 21.53 -20.32 41.18
C VAL A 74 20.55 -21.33 40.58
N TYR A 75 20.86 -21.89 39.41
CA TYR A 75 20.07 -22.95 38.80
C TYR A 75 19.94 -24.19 39.70
N GLY A 76 18.75 -24.80 39.72
CA GLY A 76 18.42 -25.93 40.59
C GLY A 76 18.14 -25.57 42.06
N HIS A 77 18.36 -24.31 42.46
CA HIS A 77 18.04 -23.81 43.80
C HIS A 77 17.01 -22.67 43.74
N ASN A 78 17.35 -21.62 42.99
CA ASN A 78 16.56 -20.39 42.87
C ASN A 78 15.56 -20.47 41.73
N TRP A 79 15.89 -21.22 40.69
CA TRP A 79 15.01 -21.47 39.56
C TRP A 79 15.38 -22.79 38.90
N ILE A 80 14.43 -23.43 38.23
CA ILE A 80 14.62 -24.74 37.60
C ILE A 80 13.63 -24.93 36.47
N LEU A 81 14.05 -25.69 35.46
CA LEU A 81 13.26 -26.03 34.29
C LEU A 81 13.13 -27.55 34.16
N PHE A 82 11.91 -28.03 33.92
CA PHE A 82 11.62 -29.44 33.71
C PHE A 82 10.98 -29.66 32.34
N ARG A 83 11.43 -30.70 31.65
CA ARG A 83 10.76 -31.23 30.45
C ARG A 83 9.97 -32.48 30.83
N HIS A 84 8.80 -32.66 30.22
CA HIS A 84 8.06 -33.91 30.33
C HIS A 84 8.56 -34.91 29.28
N ASP A 85 9.20 -35.99 29.72
CA ASP A 85 9.48 -37.17 28.90
C ASP A 85 8.31 -38.14 29.01
N ILE A 86 7.79 -38.57 27.87
CA ILE A 86 6.56 -39.35 27.82
C ILE A 86 6.69 -40.73 28.50
N GLU A 87 7.91 -41.28 28.59
CA GLU A 87 8.19 -42.59 29.19
C GLU A 87 8.77 -42.48 30.60
N LYS A 88 9.53 -41.41 30.87
CA LYS A 88 10.26 -41.23 32.14
C LYS A 88 9.61 -40.23 33.10
N GLY A 89 8.57 -39.52 32.66
CA GLY A 89 7.95 -38.43 33.40
C GLY A 89 8.79 -37.16 33.36
N PHE A 90 8.72 -36.32 34.40
CA PHE A 90 9.45 -35.06 34.41
C PHE A 90 10.94 -35.25 34.68
N ALA A 91 11.78 -34.66 33.83
CA ALA A 91 13.22 -34.59 33.99
C ALA A 91 13.64 -33.12 34.08
N ALA A 92 14.42 -32.78 35.11
CA ALA A 92 15.09 -31.49 35.16
C ALA A 92 16.11 -31.41 34.03
N LEU A 93 16.14 -30.28 33.32
CA LEU A 93 17.16 -30.04 32.30
C LEU A 93 18.46 -29.58 32.95
N GLY A 94 19.60 -29.86 32.31
CA GLY A 94 20.87 -29.28 32.75
C GLY A 94 20.95 -27.80 32.38
N GLU A 95 21.50 -26.96 33.28
CA GLU A 95 21.75 -25.53 33.02
C GLU A 95 22.56 -25.30 31.73
N THR A 96 23.54 -26.18 31.48
CA THR A 96 24.44 -26.15 30.33
C THR A 96 24.10 -27.22 29.28
N GLU A 97 22.92 -27.83 29.36
CA GLU A 97 22.50 -28.87 28.40
C GLU A 97 22.09 -28.21 27.07
N GLN A 98 22.95 -28.32 26.06
CA GLN A 98 22.68 -27.87 24.70
C GLN A 98 21.59 -28.72 24.04
N ASN A 99 20.91 -28.18 23.03
CA ASN A 99 19.84 -28.87 22.28
C ASN A 99 18.67 -29.37 23.16
N SER A 100 18.48 -28.80 24.36
CA SER A 100 17.42 -29.21 25.28
C SER A 100 16.12 -28.41 25.10
N LEU A 101 16.22 -27.28 24.42
CA LEU A 101 15.17 -26.29 24.18
C LEU A 101 14.76 -26.29 22.70
N SER A 102 13.46 -26.41 22.43
CA SER A 102 12.94 -26.41 21.05
C SER A 102 11.52 -25.89 20.98
N PRO A 103 11.14 -25.18 19.91
CA PRO A 103 9.75 -24.86 19.61
C PRO A 103 8.88 -26.12 19.56
N GLY A 104 7.60 -25.97 19.90
CA GLY A 104 6.64 -27.09 19.93
C GLY A 104 6.73 -27.99 21.16
N VAL A 105 7.74 -27.78 22.03
CA VAL A 105 7.86 -28.44 23.33
C VAL A 105 7.49 -27.45 24.43
N ALA A 106 6.78 -27.93 25.45
CA ALA A 106 6.50 -27.15 26.66
C ALA A 106 7.32 -27.64 27.85
N TYR A 107 7.59 -26.71 28.76
CA TYR A 107 8.44 -26.89 29.93
C TYR A 107 7.73 -26.39 31.19
N TRP A 108 8.03 -27.00 32.33
CA TRP A 108 7.66 -26.45 33.63
C TRP A 108 8.79 -25.60 34.18
N MET A 109 8.49 -24.36 34.52
CA MET A 109 9.45 -23.42 35.09
C MET A 109 8.94 -22.83 36.40
N ILE A 110 9.84 -22.60 37.33
CA ILE A 110 9.61 -21.81 38.55
C ILE A 110 10.87 -21.01 38.87
N GLN A 111 10.68 -19.85 39.49
CA GLN A 111 11.72 -19.02 40.07
C GLN A 111 11.28 -18.51 41.45
N THR A 112 12.22 -18.30 42.37
CA THR A 112 11.94 -17.99 43.80
C THR A 112 12.46 -16.62 44.24
N SER A 113 12.69 -15.69 43.31
CA SER A 113 13.11 -14.32 43.61
C SER A 113 12.01 -13.54 44.36
N ASN A 114 12.28 -12.29 44.72
CA ASN A 114 11.28 -11.44 45.38
C ASN A 114 10.43 -10.62 44.40
N SER A 115 10.59 -10.83 43.09
CA SER A 115 9.86 -10.13 42.03
C SER A 115 9.57 -11.04 40.84
N ASP A 116 8.71 -10.60 39.94
CA ASP A 116 8.48 -11.34 38.69
C ASP A 116 9.70 -11.19 37.77
N ALA A 117 10.04 -12.24 37.03
CA ALA A 117 11.09 -12.20 36.02
C ALA A 117 10.47 -11.93 34.66
N THR A 118 11.09 -11.06 33.86
CA THR A 118 10.67 -10.80 32.47
C THR A 118 11.53 -11.66 31.56
N LEU A 119 11.00 -12.79 31.10
CA LEU A 119 11.68 -13.67 30.16
C LEU A 119 11.65 -13.05 28.76
N SER A 120 12.75 -13.14 28.05
CA SER A 120 12.95 -12.77 26.67
C SER A 120 13.74 -13.87 25.96
N LEU A 121 13.66 -13.94 24.64
CA LEU A 121 14.52 -14.84 23.88
C LEU A 121 15.83 -14.15 23.51
N PRO A 122 16.95 -14.89 23.38
CA PRO A 122 18.21 -14.32 22.91
C PRO A 122 18.03 -13.55 21.60
N ALA A 123 18.75 -12.44 21.43
CA ALA A 123 18.63 -11.56 20.25
C ALA A 123 18.89 -12.26 18.90
N ASN A 124 19.59 -13.40 18.90
CA ASN A 124 19.88 -14.22 17.72
C ASN A 124 18.85 -15.33 17.47
N SER A 125 17.74 -15.36 18.21
CA SER A 125 16.65 -16.32 18.00
C SER A 125 15.99 -16.08 16.64
N ALA A 126 15.61 -17.17 15.98
CA ALA A 126 14.96 -17.14 14.67
C ALA A 126 13.49 -17.56 14.77
N ALA A 127 12.64 -17.02 13.90
CA ALA A 127 11.28 -17.51 13.77
C ALA A 127 11.29 -19.03 13.49
N THR A 128 10.40 -19.78 14.14
CA THR A 128 10.32 -21.22 13.93
C THR A 128 10.04 -21.53 12.46
N VAL A 129 10.71 -22.55 11.92
CA VAL A 129 10.51 -22.98 10.53
C VAL A 129 9.25 -23.82 10.42
N PHE A 130 8.33 -23.43 9.53
CA PHE A 130 7.08 -24.14 9.25
C PHE A 130 7.18 -24.86 7.91
N ASP A 131 6.87 -26.15 7.90
CA ASP A 131 6.87 -26.97 6.68
C ASP A 131 5.51 -26.95 6.00
N GLN A 132 5.50 -27.12 4.68
CA GLN A 132 4.26 -27.41 3.96
C GLN A 132 3.89 -28.88 4.19
N SER A 133 2.86 -29.14 5.00
CA SER A 133 2.27 -30.46 5.16
C SER A 133 0.91 -30.56 4.48
N GLU A 134 0.65 -31.69 3.83
CA GLU A 134 -0.72 -32.08 3.47
C GLU A 134 -1.53 -32.18 4.78
N GLY A 135 -2.53 -31.30 4.92
CA GLY A 135 -3.41 -31.24 6.08
C GLY A 135 -3.26 -30.04 7.01
N CYS A 136 -2.44 -29.05 6.64
CA CYS A 136 -2.56 -27.71 7.19
C CYS A 136 -3.99 -27.17 7.11
N ALA A 137 -4.38 -26.33 8.09
CA ALA A 137 -5.62 -25.58 7.94
C ALA A 137 -5.54 -24.73 6.67
N GLU A 138 -6.64 -24.60 5.94
CA GLU A 138 -6.63 -23.81 4.70
C GLU A 138 -6.27 -22.33 4.94
N SER A 139 -6.49 -21.81 6.15
CA SER A 139 -6.01 -20.49 6.53
C SER A 139 -4.49 -20.42 6.69
N ALA A 140 -3.80 -21.55 6.88
CA ALA A 140 -2.37 -21.60 7.11
C ALA A 140 -1.57 -21.88 5.84
N GLN A 141 -0.62 -21.00 5.52
CA GLN A 141 0.29 -21.17 4.37
C GLN A 141 1.30 -22.32 4.58
N SER A 142 1.63 -22.63 5.82
CA SER A 142 2.49 -23.75 6.27
C SER A 142 2.15 -24.11 7.73
N CYS A 143 2.61 -25.25 8.24
CA CYS A 143 2.35 -25.67 9.62
C CYS A 143 3.60 -26.23 10.30
N PHE A 144 3.64 -26.07 11.62
CA PHE A 144 4.56 -26.74 12.49
C PHE A 144 3.88 -28.01 13.01
N GLY A 145 4.47 -29.17 12.73
CA GLY A 145 3.94 -30.46 13.15
C GLY A 145 4.53 -30.92 14.46
N ILE A 146 3.73 -30.96 15.53
CA ILE A 146 4.11 -31.51 16.83
C ILE A 146 3.71 -32.99 16.87
N PRO A 147 4.68 -33.93 16.90
CA PRO A 147 4.37 -35.34 17.05
C PRO A 147 3.73 -35.61 18.42
N LEU A 148 2.66 -36.40 18.44
CA LEU A 148 1.97 -36.77 19.67
C LEU A 148 2.24 -38.24 19.98
N ALA A 149 2.68 -38.51 21.21
CA ALA A 149 2.84 -39.86 21.68
C ALA A 149 1.49 -40.50 21.99
N THR A 150 1.43 -41.81 21.81
CA THR A 150 0.23 -42.64 21.95
C THR A 150 0.50 -43.79 22.91
N ALA A 151 -0.54 -44.33 23.56
CA ALA A 151 -0.43 -45.52 24.39
C ALA A 151 -1.33 -46.63 23.86
N ALA A 152 -0.89 -47.88 24.04
CA ALA A 152 -1.69 -49.04 23.69
C ALA A 152 -2.95 -49.12 24.58
N ASN A 153 -4.13 -49.04 23.98
CA ASN A 153 -5.42 -49.10 24.66
C ASN A 153 -5.58 -48.10 25.82
N GLY A 154 -4.99 -46.90 25.72
CA GLY A 154 -5.05 -45.93 26.80
C GLY A 154 -4.86 -44.47 26.35
N ILE A 155 -5.17 -43.57 27.28
CA ILE A 155 -4.93 -42.13 27.12
C ILE A 155 -3.47 -41.81 27.44
N LYS A 156 -2.79 -41.04 26.58
CA LYS A 156 -1.43 -40.53 26.86
C LYS A 156 -1.43 -39.00 26.81
N TRP A 157 -0.91 -38.37 27.85
CA TRP A 157 -0.83 -36.91 27.97
C TRP A 157 0.46 -36.39 27.35
N ASN A 158 0.33 -35.44 26.42
CA ASN A 158 1.44 -34.76 25.74
C ASN A 158 1.54 -33.33 26.27
N MET A 159 2.76 -32.92 26.64
CA MET A 159 3.06 -31.54 27.01
C MET A 159 3.62 -30.83 25.78
N ILE A 160 2.82 -29.99 25.16
CA ILE A 160 3.12 -29.35 23.88
C ILE A 160 3.32 -27.85 24.07
N GLY A 161 4.25 -27.27 23.31
CA GLY A 161 4.51 -25.83 23.30
C GLY A 161 3.93 -25.15 22.07
N TYR A 162 3.67 -23.84 22.17
CA TYR A 162 3.21 -23.06 21.04
C TYR A 162 4.40 -22.41 20.31
N PRO A 163 4.67 -22.78 19.03
CA PRO A 163 5.89 -22.41 18.31
C PRO A 163 5.75 -21.10 17.52
N ASN A 164 4.92 -20.17 17.96
CA ASN A 164 4.66 -18.94 17.21
C ASN A 164 4.60 -17.72 18.14
N THR A 165 4.95 -16.56 17.60
CA THR A 165 4.92 -15.26 18.27
C THR A 165 3.56 -14.57 18.15
N VAL A 166 2.61 -15.12 17.40
CA VAL A 166 1.25 -14.58 17.32
C VAL A 166 0.27 -15.65 17.76
N SER A 167 -0.70 -15.31 18.60
CA SER A 167 -1.71 -16.28 19.07
C SER A 167 -2.52 -16.89 17.92
N GLN A 168 -2.90 -18.16 18.04
CA GLN A 168 -3.73 -18.86 17.05
C GLN A 168 -4.95 -19.48 17.69
N ASN A 169 -6.12 -19.21 17.11
CA ASN A 169 -7.35 -19.87 17.54
C ASN A 169 -7.28 -21.39 17.33
N LEU A 170 -7.70 -22.16 18.32
CA LEU A 170 -7.70 -23.63 18.28
C LEU A 170 -8.51 -24.21 17.11
N ILE A 171 -9.48 -23.47 16.58
CA ILE A 171 -10.25 -23.89 15.40
C ILE A 171 -9.37 -24.03 14.14
N ASN A 172 -8.19 -23.41 14.13
CA ASN A 172 -7.21 -23.49 13.04
C ASN A 172 -6.16 -24.58 13.27
N VAL A 173 -6.14 -25.21 14.44
CA VAL A 173 -5.26 -26.35 14.70
C VAL A 173 -5.82 -27.58 13.97
N ARG A 174 -4.94 -28.34 13.34
CA ARG A 174 -5.31 -29.59 12.64
C ARG A 174 -4.64 -30.78 13.27
N VAL A 175 -5.23 -31.95 13.05
CA VAL A 175 -4.65 -33.24 13.43
C VAL A 175 -4.46 -34.06 12.17
N VAL A 176 -3.24 -34.52 11.94
CA VAL A 176 -2.95 -35.53 10.90
C VAL A 176 -2.61 -36.85 11.56
N SER A 177 -3.04 -37.94 10.92
CA SER A 177 -2.75 -39.30 11.39
C SER A 177 -2.64 -40.24 10.19
N ASN A 178 -1.68 -41.16 10.24
CA ASN A 178 -1.49 -42.22 9.26
C ASN A 178 -2.52 -43.36 9.44
N ALA A 179 -3.39 -43.29 10.46
CA ALA A 179 -4.51 -44.21 10.60
C ALA A 179 -5.52 -43.98 9.46
N THR A 180 -6.06 -45.05 8.88
CA THR A 180 -7.11 -44.96 7.85
C THR A 180 -8.32 -44.21 8.40
N GLY A 181 -8.71 -43.07 7.83
CA GLY A 181 -9.80 -42.25 8.35
C GLY A 181 -9.81 -40.82 7.81
N ALA A 182 -10.65 -39.96 8.37
CA ALA A 182 -10.85 -38.59 7.88
C ALA A 182 -9.76 -37.61 8.32
N CYS A 183 -8.72 -38.06 9.03
CA CYS A 183 -7.59 -37.24 9.46
C CYS A 183 -6.28 -37.55 8.71
N THR A 184 -6.31 -38.32 7.61
CA THR A 184 -5.11 -38.56 6.78
C THR A 184 -4.64 -37.30 6.06
N GLU A 185 -5.59 -36.46 5.65
CA GLU A 185 -5.35 -35.16 4.99
C GLU A 185 -5.59 -33.99 5.95
N GLY A 186 -5.51 -34.23 7.26
CA GLY A 186 -5.77 -33.22 8.29
C GLY A 186 -7.27 -33.05 8.62
N CYS A 187 -7.57 -32.98 9.92
CA CYS A 187 -8.93 -32.78 10.41
C CYS A 187 -8.95 -31.81 11.60
N THR A 188 -10.14 -31.31 11.99
CA THR A 188 -10.29 -30.47 13.19
C THR A 188 -10.13 -31.30 14.48
N LEU A 189 -9.93 -30.63 15.61
CA LEU A 189 -9.88 -31.26 16.93
C LEU A 189 -11.15 -32.07 17.26
N ASP A 190 -12.34 -31.54 16.93
CA ASP A 190 -13.61 -32.27 17.10
C ASP A 190 -13.69 -33.53 16.23
N ALA A 191 -13.26 -33.43 14.97
CA ALA A 191 -13.24 -34.57 14.06
C ALA A 191 -12.23 -35.63 14.51
N ALA A 192 -11.08 -35.22 15.05
CA ALA A 192 -10.08 -36.11 15.61
C ALA A 192 -10.56 -36.82 16.88
N GLU A 193 -11.30 -36.11 17.75
CA GLU A 193 -11.92 -36.70 18.95
C GLU A 193 -13.00 -37.72 18.59
N SER A 194 -13.84 -37.41 17.60
CA SER A 194 -14.85 -38.35 17.11
C SER A 194 -14.25 -39.65 16.54
N GLN A 195 -13.00 -39.60 16.10
CA GLN A 195 -12.19 -40.74 15.64
C GLN A 195 -11.31 -41.34 16.74
N GLY A 196 -11.43 -40.87 17.98
CA GLY A 196 -10.66 -41.38 19.11
C GLY A 196 -9.15 -41.17 18.97
N LEU A 197 -8.71 -40.12 18.27
CA LEU A 197 -7.29 -39.79 18.06
C LEU A 197 -6.75 -38.87 19.16
N VAL A 198 -7.36 -37.69 19.34
CA VAL A 198 -6.99 -36.71 20.39
C VAL A 198 -8.26 -36.11 20.96
N HIS A 199 -8.22 -35.63 22.21
CA HIS A 199 -9.36 -34.89 22.77
C HIS A 199 -9.50 -33.54 22.07
N ASN A 200 -10.73 -33.03 21.97
CA ASN A 200 -10.99 -31.73 21.36
C ASN A 200 -10.65 -30.50 22.23
N ARG A 201 -10.05 -30.72 23.40
CA ARG A 201 -9.67 -29.68 24.38
C ARG A 201 -8.21 -29.79 24.74
N LEU A 202 -7.65 -28.65 25.11
CA LEU A 202 -6.31 -28.55 25.69
C LEU A 202 -6.41 -28.00 27.12
N TRP A 203 -5.36 -28.17 27.92
CA TRP A 203 -5.32 -27.63 29.28
C TRP A 203 -4.07 -26.78 29.48
N ARG A 204 -4.26 -25.51 29.84
CA ARG A 204 -3.20 -24.57 30.22
C ARG A 204 -3.15 -24.43 31.74
N TYR A 205 -1.95 -24.34 32.32
CA TYR A 205 -1.80 -24.03 33.74
C TYR A 205 -1.49 -22.54 33.96
N SER A 206 -2.39 -21.81 34.61
CA SER A 206 -2.25 -20.36 34.83
C SER A 206 -1.49 -20.00 36.11
N GLY A 207 -0.99 -21.00 36.86
CA GLY A 207 -0.35 -20.79 38.15
C GLY A 207 -1.16 -21.26 39.35
N ASP A 208 -2.47 -21.09 39.27
CA ASP A 208 -3.41 -21.43 40.36
C ASP A 208 -4.20 -22.71 40.06
N GLY A 209 -4.16 -23.17 38.82
CA GLY A 209 -4.86 -24.38 38.37
C GLY A 209 -4.84 -24.53 36.86
N TYR A 210 -5.44 -25.63 36.40
CA TYR A 210 -5.65 -25.89 34.98
C TYR A 210 -6.93 -25.26 34.48
N THR A 211 -6.83 -24.57 33.34
CA THR A 211 -7.97 -24.08 32.56
C THR A 211 -8.07 -24.91 31.29
N ALA A 212 -9.25 -25.48 31.04
CA ALA A 212 -9.54 -26.16 29.79
C ALA A 212 -9.79 -25.13 28.70
N LEU A 213 -9.19 -25.34 27.53
CA LEU A 213 -9.36 -24.54 26.32
C LEU A 213 -10.24 -25.31 25.34
N ASP A 214 -11.32 -24.67 24.91
CA ASP A 214 -12.29 -25.21 23.98
C ASP A 214 -11.86 -24.98 22.53
N GLY A 215 -11.82 -26.06 21.75
CA GLY A 215 -11.34 -26.08 20.37
C GLY A 215 -12.06 -25.13 19.40
N GLY A 216 -13.23 -24.59 19.76
CA GLY A 216 -14.00 -23.67 18.92
C GLY A 216 -13.86 -22.18 19.24
N ARG A 217 -13.20 -21.78 20.33
CA ARG A 217 -13.21 -20.37 20.80
C ARG A 217 -11.89 -19.88 21.38
N ASP A 218 -11.13 -20.75 22.03
CA ASP A 218 -9.90 -20.35 22.71
C ASP A 218 -8.69 -20.38 21.77
N SER A 219 -7.59 -19.75 22.20
CA SER A 219 -6.36 -19.63 21.43
C SER A 219 -5.17 -20.31 22.12
N LEU A 220 -4.19 -20.68 21.29
CA LEU A 220 -2.82 -20.91 21.71
C LEU A 220 -2.10 -19.57 21.68
N ASP A 221 -1.38 -19.24 22.75
CA ASP A 221 -0.71 -17.96 22.97
C ASP A 221 0.81 -18.17 23.00
N PRO A 222 1.61 -17.19 22.55
CA PRO A 222 3.06 -17.21 22.70
C PRO A 222 3.46 -17.47 24.15
N TRP A 223 4.58 -18.17 24.34
CA TRP A 223 5.14 -18.54 25.65
C TRP A 223 4.34 -19.54 26.48
N ASP A 224 3.11 -19.90 26.12
CA ASP A 224 2.31 -20.82 26.92
C ASP A 224 2.56 -22.29 26.56
N GLY A 225 2.55 -23.16 27.58
CA GLY A 225 2.56 -24.61 27.43
C GLY A 225 1.19 -25.25 27.69
N TYR A 226 0.91 -26.35 27.00
CA TYR A 226 -0.40 -27.01 27.03
C TYR A 226 -0.30 -28.52 27.23
N TRP A 227 -1.33 -29.09 27.86
CA TRP A 227 -1.58 -30.52 27.86
C TRP A 227 -2.60 -30.91 26.78
N LEU A 228 -2.26 -31.90 25.98
CA LEU A 228 -3.15 -32.51 24.99
C LEU A 228 -3.13 -34.05 25.14
N PRO A 229 -4.26 -34.69 25.47
CA PRO A 229 -4.33 -36.14 25.55
C PRO A 229 -4.60 -36.76 24.18
N THR A 230 -3.80 -37.75 23.81
CA THR A 230 -4.17 -38.72 22.76
C THR A 230 -5.11 -39.76 23.35
N LEU A 231 -6.04 -40.24 22.53
CA LEU A 231 -7.12 -41.15 22.93
C LEU A 231 -6.83 -42.59 22.47
N ASN A 232 -7.67 -43.53 22.91
CA ASN A 232 -7.40 -44.98 22.78
C ASN A 232 -7.24 -45.48 21.34
N GLN A 233 -7.75 -44.78 20.32
CA GLN A 233 -7.65 -45.19 18.91
C GLN A 233 -6.48 -44.52 18.17
N ALA A 234 -5.67 -43.73 18.87
CA ALA A 234 -4.49 -43.07 18.30
C ALA A 234 -3.33 -44.02 18.00
N GLU A 235 -3.28 -45.19 18.66
CA GLU A 235 -2.18 -46.14 18.57
C GLU A 235 -1.95 -46.58 17.11
N GLY A 236 -0.68 -46.57 16.67
CA GLY A 236 -0.28 -46.94 15.31
C GLY A 236 -0.59 -45.87 14.26
N GLY A 237 -1.39 -44.86 14.58
CA GLY A 237 -1.72 -43.75 13.68
C GLY A 237 -0.67 -42.63 13.63
N GLN A 238 0.28 -42.59 14.56
CA GLN A 238 1.31 -41.54 14.65
C GLN A 238 0.73 -40.12 14.51
N PRO A 239 -0.28 -39.75 15.33
CA PRO A 239 -0.92 -38.46 15.20
C PRO A 239 0.07 -37.32 15.40
N LYS A 240 -0.10 -36.25 14.64
CA LYS A 240 0.59 -34.97 14.84
C LYS A 240 -0.43 -33.87 15.00
N LEU A 241 -0.15 -32.93 15.89
CA LEU A 241 -0.83 -31.65 15.93
C LEU A 241 -0.16 -30.71 14.93
N LEU A 242 -0.91 -30.18 13.99
CA LEU A 242 -0.44 -29.18 13.04
C LEU A 242 -0.90 -27.81 13.53
N ILE A 243 0.08 -26.99 13.91
CA ILE A 243 -0.12 -25.60 14.29
C ILE A 243 0.23 -24.76 13.07
N GLY A 244 -0.75 -24.07 12.51
CA GLY A 244 -0.51 -23.28 11.30
C GLY A 244 0.39 -22.08 11.60
N ASN A 245 1.24 -21.71 10.65
CA ASN A 245 1.78 -20.34 10.54
C ASN A 245 0.70 -19.35 10.05
N GLY A 246 -0.56 -19.81 10.01
CA GLY A 246 -1.64 -19.11 9.34
C GLY A 246 -2.00 -17.82 10.05
N PRO A 247 -2.36 -16.78 9.28
CA PRO A 247 -2.84 -15.56 9.85
C PRO A 247 -4.13 -15.80 10.63
N GLU A 248 -4.43 -14.82 11.48
CA GLU A 248 -5.56 -14.80 12.39
C GLU A 248 -6.83 -15.36 11.73
N ALA A 249 -7.58 -16.20 12.47
CA ALA A 249 -8.97 -16.44 12.09
C ALA A 249 -9.71 -15.10 12.01
N PHE A 250 -10.78 -15.04 11.22
CA PHE A 250 -11.68 -13.89 11.27
C PHE A 250 -12.09 -13.65 12.75
N PRO A 251 -11.92 -12.44 13.31
CA PRO A 251 -12.12 -12.19 14.74
C PRO A 251 -13.53 -12.59 15.19
N ALA A 252 -13.61 -13.47 16.19
CA ALA A 252 -14.87 -14.12 16.54
C ALA A 252 -15.94 -13.15 17.07
N GLU A 253 -15.51 -12.08 17.73
CA GLU A 253 -16.36 -10.99 18.21
C GLU A 253 -16.94 -10.12 17.08
N HIS A 254 -16.40 -10.24 15.87
CA HIS A 254 -16.82 -9.49 14.69
C HIS A 254 -17.61 -10.36 13.70
N TYR A 255 -17.91 -11.62 14.03
CA TYR A 255 -18.74 -12.43 13.15
C TYR A 255 -20.08 -11.74 12.88
N PRO A 256 -20.63 -11.85 11.64
CA PRO A 256 -21.88 -11.20 11.31
C PRO A 256 -23.00 -11.58 12.27
N ASP A 257 -23.77 -10.59 12.71
CA ASP A 257 -24.94 -10.80 13.55
C ASP A 257 -26.17 -10.06 12.99
N GLY A 258 -27.29 -10.11 13.72
CA GLY A 258 -28.52 -9.43 13.34
C GLY A 258 -29.32 -10.09 12.20
N ASP A 259 -30.50 -9.53 11.96
CA ASP A 259 -31.44 -9.97 10.93
C ASP A 259 -31.08 -9.38 9.56
N HIS A 260 -31.41 -10.12 8.50
CA HIS A 260 -31.29 -9.63 7.12
C HIS A 260 -32.34 -8.54 6.79
N PRO A 261 -31.99 -7.47 6.04
CA PRO A 261 -30.67 -7.22 5.46
C PRO A 261 -29.70 -6.60 6.46
N ARG A 262 -28.45 -7.02 6.40
CA ARG A 262 -27.35 -6.50 7.21
C ARG A 262 -26.15 -6.06 6.38
N LEU A 263 -26.05 -6.48 5.11
CA LEU A 263 -24.96 -6.08 4.22
C LEU A 263 -25.25 -4.75 3.56
N TRP A 264 -24.38 -3.76 3.77
CA TRP A 264 -24.27 -2.48 3.06
C TRP A 264 -25.47 -1.53 3.17
N LEU A 265 -26.64 -2.01 3.59
CA LEU A 265 -27.88 -1.24 3.78
C LEU A 265 -28.20 -1.05 5.26
N SER A 266 -27.41 -0.19 5.93
CA SER A 266 -27.80 0.30 7.26
C SER A 266 -29.09 1.12 7.19
N ALA A 267 -29.75 1.32 8.34
CA ALA A 267 -30.97 2.14 8.42
C ALA A 267 -30.76 3.57 7.88
N ASP A 268 -29.63 4.20 8.22
CA ASP A 268 -29.27 5.53 7.75
C ASP A 268 -29.01 5.55 6.24
N ARG A 269 -28.37 4.51 5.70
CA ARG A 269 -28.13 4.37 4.26
C ARG A 269 -29.45 4.22 3.51
N LEU A 270 -30.34 3.34 3.97
CA LEU A 270 -31.66 3.16 3.36
C LEU A 270 -32.47 4.47 3.40
N SER A 271 -32.41 5.22 4.50
CA SER A 271 -33.05 6.54 4.63
C SER A 271 -32.51 7.54 3.60
N ALA A 272 -31.19 7.61 3.42
CA ALA A 272 -30.56 8.49 2.42
C ALA A 272 -30.99 8.14 0.98
N LEU A 273 -31.07 6.84 0.64
CA LEU A 273 -31.51 6.38 -0.68
C LEU A 273 -33.00 6.66 -0.92
N GLN A 274 -33.85 6.49 0.11
CA GLN A 274 -35.26 6.87 0.04
C GLN A 274 -35.43 8.37 -0.16
N GLN A 275 -34.62 9.19 0.52
CA GLN A 275 -34.60 10.63 0.32
C GLN A 275 -34.19 11.00 -1.11
N ALA A 276 -33.14 10.38 -1.65
CA ALA A 276 -32.68 10.60 -3.02
C ALA A 276 -33.79 10.27 -4.04
N ARG A 277 -34.50 9.15 -3.83
CA ARG A 277 -35.70 8.81 -4.61
C ARG A 277 -36.80 9.86 -4.48
N GLN A 278 -37.15 10.29 -3.28
CA GLN A 278 -38.22 11.27 -3.07
C GLN A 278 -37.90 12.60 -3.74
N GLN A 279 -36.62 12.99 -3.77
CA GLN A 279 -36.13 14.19 -4.41
C GLN A 279 -35.91 14.04 -5.93
N GLN A 280 -36.03 12.83 -6.48
CA GLN A 280 -35.76 12.53 -7.88
C GLN A 280 -34.37 13.00 -8.30
N THR A 281 -33.36 12.71 -7.48
CA THR A 281 -31.98 13.10 -7.80
C THR A 281 -31.53 12.49 -9.14
N PRO A 282 -30.59 13.12 -9.86
CA PRO A 282 -30.05 12.56 -11.09
C PRO A 282 -29.56 11.12 -10.95
N GLN A 283 -28.86 10.80 -9.86
CA GLN A 283 -28.37 9.44 -9.56
C GLN A 283 -29.52 8.44 -9.40
N TRP A 284 -30.61 8.83 -8.72
CA TRP A 284 -31.79 7.98 -8.59
C TRP A 284 -32.44 7.73 -9.96
N ASN A 285 -32.61 8.76 -10.79
CA ASN A 285 -33.26 8.62 -12.09
C ASN A 285 -32.44 7.71 -13.03
N ALA A 286 -31.12 7.84 -13.01
CA ALA A 286 -30.23 7.00 -13.78
C ALA A 286 -30.26 5.54 -13.27
N PHE A 287 -30.16 5.33 -11.95
CA PHE A 287 -30.29 4.01 -11.34
C PHE A 287 -31.64 3.33 -11.65
N LYS A 288 -32.75 4.08 -11.53
CA LYS A 288 -34.09 3.59 -11.84
C LYS A 288 -34.18 3.16 -13.31
N ARG A 289 -33.75 4.02 -14.24
CA ARG A 289 -33.77 3.74 -15.68
C ARG A 289 -33.10 2.41 -15.99
N ILE A 290 -31.92 2.18 -15.44
CA ILE A 290 -31.14 0.96 -15.66
C ILE A 290 -31.82 -0.27 -15.06
N CYS A 291 -32.43 -0.15 -13.88
CA CYS A 291 -33.23 -1.23 -13.31
C CYS A 291 -34.48 -1.55 -14.14
N ASP A 292 -35.14 -0.53 -14.71
CA ASP A 292 -36.29 -0.73 -15.60
C ASP A 292 -35.87 -1.44 -16.90
N GLU A 293 -34.74 -1.04 -17.49
CA GLU A 293 -34.14 -1.67 -18.68
C GLU A 293 -33.80 -3.15 -18.42
N MET A 294 -33.23 -3.50 -17.26
CA MET A 294 -32.93 -4.91 -16.93
C MET A 294 -34.17 -5.82 -16.74
N VAL A 295 -35.34 -5.23 -16.45
CA VAL A 295 -36.61 -5.97 -16.29
C VAL A 295 -37.37 -6.10 -17.62
N ASP A 296 -37.14 -5.21 -18.59
CA ASP A 296 -37.89 -5.17 -19.84
C ASP A 296 -37.61 -6.36 -20.79
N ASN A 297 -36.59 -7.18 -20.47
CA ASN A 297 -36.14 -8.36 -21.22
C ASN A 297 -35.77 -8.08 -22.69
N ASN A 298 -35.51 -6.83 -23.05
CA ASN A 298 -35.01 -6.46 -24.36
C ASN A 298 -33.48 -6.55 -24.36
N PRO A 299 -32.86 -7.51 -25.08
CA PRO A 299 -31.40 -7.64 -25.10
C PRO A 299 -30.70 -6.44 -25.77
N ASN A 300 -31.44 -5.56 -26.46
CA ASN A 300 -30.89 -4.30 -26.98
C ASN A 300 -30.83 -3.19 -25.90
N ASN A 301 -31.44 -3.42 -24.73
CA ASN A 301 -31.47 -2.55 -23.57
C ASN A 301 -30.77 -3.25 -22.38
N ASP A 302 -29.64 -3.93 -22.62
CA ASP A 302 -28.89 -4.61 -21.58
C ASP A 302 -27.62 -3.81 -21.21
N PRO A 303 -27.72 -2.84 -20.28
CA PRO A 303 -26.61 -1.95 -19.95
C PRO A 303 -25.45 -2.65 -19.21
N TYR A 304 -25.66 -3.86 -18.71
CA TYR A 304 -24.67 -4.62 -17.93
C TYR A 304 -24.22 -5.92 -18.59
N PHE A 305 -24.66 -6.17 -19.83
CA PHE A 305 -24.44 -7.48 -20.47
C PHE A 305 -24.85 -8.62 -19.54
N ILE A 306 -26.03 -8.52 -18.90
CA ILE A 306 -26.55 -9.50 -17.93
C ILE A 306 -26.75 -10.90 -18.55
N ALA A 307 -26.77 -11.01 -19.88
CA ALA A 307 -26.70 -12.29 -20.56
C ALA A 307 -25.35 -13.00 -20.35
N ASP A 308 -24.25 -12.24 -20.33
CA ASP A 308 -22.90 -12.75 -20.13
C ASP A 308 -22.50 -12.72 -18.64
N THR A 309 -22.88 -11.67 -17.91
CA THR A 309 -22.56 -11.46 -16.48
C THR A 309 -23.82 -11.29 -15.61
N PRO A 310 -24.69 -12.32 -15.49
CA PRO A 310 -25.99 -12.19 -14.81
C PRO A 310 -25.90 -11.68 -13.36
N GLN A 311 -24.83 -12.01 -12.64
CA GLN A 311 -24.59 -11.56 -11.28
C GLN A 311 -24.53 -10.03 -11.13
N THR A 312 -24.07 -9.29 -12.15
CA THR A 312 -23.94 -7.83 -12.14
C THR A 312 -25.30 -7.14 -11.98
N GLY A 313 -26.39 -7.76 -12.44
CA GLY A 313 -27.75 -7.21 -12.30
C GLY A 313 -28.45 -7.56 -10.98
N ALA A 314 -27.95 -8.55 -10.23
CA ALA A 314 -28.67 -9.11 -9.08
C ALA A 314 -28.84 -8.10 -7.93
N ALA A 315 -27.75 -7.46 -7.47
CA ALA A 315 -27.80 -6.50 -6.37
C ALA A 315 -28.55 -5.20 -6.74
N PRO A 316 -28.33 -4.56 -7.91
CA PRO A 316 -29.11 -3.41 -8.33
C PRO A 316 -30.63 -3.64 -8.29
N LEU A 317 -31.09 -4.76 -8.86
CA LEU A 317 -32.52 -5.10 -8.87
C LEU A 317 -33.05 -5.43 -7.47
N ALA A 318 -32.26 -6.13 -6.64
CA ALA A 318 -32.62 -6.36 -5.25
C ALA A 318 -32.76 -5.04 -4.46
N LEU A 319 -31.85 -4.08 -4.64
CA LEU A 319 -31.95 -2.74 -4.05
C LEU A 319 -33.21 -2.01 -4.53
N MET A 320 -33.50 -2.09 -5.83
CA MET A 320 -34.69 -1.48 -6.40
C MET A 320 -35.98 -2.01 -5.75
N TYR A 321 -36.06 -3.33 -5.52
CA TYR A 321 -37.14 -3.92 -4.73
C TYR A 321 -37.17 -3.39 -3.29
N ARG A 322 -36.02 -3.29 -2.60
CA ARG A 322 -35.98 -2.75 -1.22
C ARG A 322 -36.50 -1.33 -1.12
N LEU A 323 -36.30 -0.54 -2.16
CA LEU A 323 -36.79 0.83 -2.21
C LEU A 323 -38.27 0.87 -2.59
N THR A 324 -38.69 0.18 -3.65
CA THR A 324 -40.02 0.34 -4.26
C THR A 324 -41.09 -0.61 -3.69
N GLY A 325 -40.69 -1.79 -3.23
CA GLY A 325 -41.60 -2.90 -2.91
C GLY A 325 -42.19 -3.60 -4.12
N GLU A 326 -41.70 -3.33 -5.33
CA GLU A 326 -42.23 -3.91 -6.57
C GLU A 326 -41.59 -5.28 -6.86
N ASN A 327 -42.41 -6.33 -6.82
CA ASN A 327 -41.96 -7.72 -6.95
C ASN A 327 -41.20 -8.03 -8.26
N GLN A 328 -41.50 -7.31 -9.36
CA GLN A 328 -40.84 -7.55 -10.65
C GLN A 328 -39.31 -7.44 -10.58
N TYR A 329 -38.79 -6.51 -9.77
CA TYR A 329 -37.35 -6.37 -9.61
C TYR A 329 -36.76 -7.52 -8.78
N ALA A 330 -37.44 -7.95 -7.71
CA ALA A 330 -37.00 -9.08 -6.92
C ALA A 330 -37.06 -10.41 -7.72
N ASP A 331 -38.12 -10.61 -8.50
CA ASP A 331 -38.28 -11.79 -9.35
C ASP A 331 -37.17 -11.85 -10.41
N ARG A 332 -36.87 -10.72 -11.07
CA ARG A 332 -35.78 -10.63 -12.04
C ARG A 332 -34.41 -10.82 -11.39
N ALA A 333 -34.18 -10.25 -10.21
CA ALA A 333 -32.94 -10.48 -9.46
C ALA A 333 -32.73 -11.97 -9.15
N LEU A 334 -33.77 -12.68 -8.71
CA LEU A 334 -33.70 -14.12 -8.46
C LEU A 334 -33.44 -14.94 -9.73
N GLU A 335 -34.02 -14.54 -10.87
CA GLU A 335 -33.74 -15.18 -12.17
C GLU A 335 -32.25 -15.05 -12.54
N LEU A 336 -31.68 -13.86 -12.36
CA LEU A 336 -30.25 -13.63 -12.61
C LEU A 336 -29.36 -14.41 -11.64
N MET A 337 -29.71 -14.43 -10.35
CA MET A 337 -29.02 -15.26 -9.34
C MET A 337 -29.12 -16.75 -9.68
N ASP A 338 -30.24 -17.23 -10.22
CA ASP A 338 -30.42 -18.60 -10.70
C ASP A 338 -29.49 -18.88 -11.90
N ALA A 339 -29.40 -17.93 -12.84
CA ALA A 339 -28.59 -18.03 -14.06
C ALA A 339 -27.07 -17.93 -13.83
N THR A 340 -26.60 -17.31 -12.74
CA THR A 340 -25.15 -17.19 -12.48
C THR A 340 -24.47 -18.55 -12.37
N PRO A 341 -23.44 -18.84 -13.19
CA PRO A 341 -22.67 -20.08 -13.08
C PRO A 341 -21.79 -20.07 -11.81
N ALA A 342 -21.62 -21.24 -11.20
CA ALA A 342 -20.68 -21.42 -10.09
C ALA A 342 -19.22 -21.56 -10.55
N ASP A 343 -19.04 -21.99 -11.81
CA ASP A 343 -17.74 -22.11 -12.46
C ASP A 343 -17.30 -20.74 -12.96
N ILE A 344 -16.27 -20.17 -12.33
CA ILE A 344 -15.76 -18.84 -12.67
C ILE A 344 -14.92 -18.85 -13.96
N SER A 345 -14.48 -20.03 -14.44
CA SER A 345 -13.64 -20.13 -15.63
C SER A 345 -14.35 -19.78 -16.93
N VAL A 346 -15.68 -19.62 -16.88
CA VAL A 346 -16.48 -19.14 -18.01
C VAL A 346 -16.27 -17.65 -18.29
N TYR A 347 -15.67 -16.92 -17.35
CA TYR A 347 -15.34 -15.50 -17.48
C TYR A 347 -13.86 -15.32 -17.86
N ALA A 348 -13.57 -14.34 -18.70
CA ALA A 348 -12.19 -14.01 -19.07
C ALA A 348 -11.42 -13.33 -17.91
N ASN A 349 -12.13 -12.52 -17.11
CA ASN A 349 -11.61 -11.90 -15.88
C ASN A 349 -12.65 -12.07 -14.75
N PRO A 350 -12.69 -13.24 -14.09
CA PRO A 350 -13.73 -13.59 -13.13
C PRO A 350 -13.81 -12.69 -11.90
N ASP A 351 -12.69 -12.16 -11.43
CA ASP A 351 -12.59 -11.21 -10.31
C ASP A 351 -13.42 -9.94 -10.61
N HIS A 352 -13.26 -9.36 -11.81
CA HIS A 352 -14.02 -8.18 -12.25
C HIS A 352 -15.51 -8.45 -12.53
N ALA A 353 -15.97 -9.69 -12.40
CA ALA A 353 -17.32 -10.10 -12.75
C ALA A 353 -18.36 -9.86 -11.63
N ASN A 354 -18.07 -9.02 -10.62
CA ASN A 354 -19.02 -8.58 -9.57
C ASN A 354 -19.70 -9.70 -8.76
N PHE A 355 -19.04 -10.85 -8.52
CA PHE A 355 -19.66 -11.97 -7.79
C PHE A 355 -20.16 -11.65 -6.39
N HIS A 356 -19.59 -10.64 -5.73
CA HIS A 356 -20.04 -10.14 -4.43
C HIS A 356 -21.51 -9.66 -4.44
N TYR A 357 -22.05 -9.27 -5.61
CA TYR A 357 -23.47 -8.90 -5.76
C TYR A 357 -24.43 -10.06 -5.47
N LEU A 358 -24.00 -11.32 -5.61
CA LEU A 358 -24.80 -12.47 -5.17
C LEU A 358 -25.03 -12.44 -3.66
N GLY A 359 -24.00 -12.10 -2.87
CA GLY A 359 -24.10 -11.98 -1.42
C GLY A 359 -25.04 -10.85 -1.01
N LEU A 360 -24.92 -9.69 -1.66
CA LEU A 360 -25.81 -8.55 -1.43
C LEU A 360 -27.26 -8.89 -1.77
N ALA A 361 -27.52 -9.49 -2.94
CA ALA A 361 -28.87 -9.87 -3.35
C ALA A 361 -29.47 -10.96 -2.45
N TYR A 362 -28.67 -11.95 -2.02
CA TYR A 362 -29.08 -12.96 -1.05
C TYR A 362 -29.56 -12.33 0.26
N ASP A 363 -28.77 -11.40 0.81
CA ASP A 363 -29.08 -10.68 2.04
C ASP A 363 -30.32 -9.78 1.90
N TRP A 364 -30.40 -9.01 0.82
CA TRP A 364 -31.50 -8.05 0.62
C TRP A 364 -32.83 -8.73 0.31
N LEU A 365 -32.81 -9.86 -0.40
CA LEU A 365 -33.99 -10.64 -0.74
C LEU A 365 -34.26 -11.79 0.24
N TYR A 366 -33.51 -11.88 1.34
CA TYR A 366 -33.59 -13.02 2.27
C TYR A 366 -35.01 -13.36 2.75
N ASN A 367 -35.83 -12.34 2.95
CA ASN A 367 -37.22 -12.45 3.41
C ASN A 367 -38.27 -12.29 2.29
N TYR A 368 -37.84 -12.17 1.03
CA TYR A 368 -38.75 -12.12 -0.11
C TYR A 368 -39.40 -13.49 -0.34
N LEU A 369 -40.69 -13.51 -0.72
CA LEU A 369 -41.46 -14.76 -0.89
C LEU A 369 -40.82 -15.73 -1.90
N GLY A 370 -40.15 -15.20 -2.93
CA GLY A 370 -39.42 -15.98 -3.92
C GLY A 370 -38.15 -16.66 -3.39
N MET A 371 -37.64 -16.26 -2.23
CA MET A 371 -36.42 -16.79 -1.59
C MET A 371 -36.75 -18.00 -0.69
N THR A 372 -37.20 -19.08 -1.32
CA THR A 372 -37.58 -20.32 -0.62
C THR A 372 -36.38 -20.98 0.08
N PRO A 373 -36.59 -21.84 1.10
CA PRO A 373 -35.49 -22.58 1.75
C PRO A 373 -34.62 -23.37 0.76
N ALA A 374 -35.22 -23.92 -0.29
CA ALA A 374 -34.49 -24.63 -1.34
C ALA A 374 -33.58 -23.70 -2.16
N ARG A 375 -34.08 -22.50 -2.52
CA ARG A 375 -33.27 -21.48 -3.19
C ARG A 375 -32.15 -20.96 -2.30
N LYS A 376 -32.43 -20.71 -1.02
CA LYS A 376 -31.40 -20.32 -0.04
C LYS A 376 -30.26 -21.35 -0.02
N LYS A 377 -30.60 -22.64 0.07
CA LYS A 377 -29.59 -23.72 0.06
C LYS A 377 -28.82 -23.80 -1.26
N ALA A 378 -29.49 -23.62 -2.39
CA ALA A 378 -28.84 -23.60 -3.70
C ALA A 378 -27.86 -22.43 -3.85
N TYR A 379 -28.22 -21.24 -3.39
CA TYR A 379 -27.33 -20.07 -3.42
C TYR A 379 -26.15 -20.21 -2.45
N GLN A 380 -26.36 -20.78 -1.26
CA GLN A 380 -25.25 -21.10 -0.33
C GLN A 380 -24.22 -22.04 -0.97
N GLN A 381 -24.68 -23.09 -1.66
CA GLN A 381 -23.80 -24.02 -2.38
C GLN A 381 -23.07 -23.32 -3.53
N LYS A 382 -23.78 -22.48 -4.30
CA LYS A 382 -23.21 -21.71 -5.41
C LYS A 382 -22.13 -20.73 -4.93
N MET A 383 -22.42 -19.93 -3.90
CA MET A 383 -21.47 -18.98 -3.31
C MET A 383 -20.25 -19.68 -2.70
N THR A 384 -20.44 -20.83 -2.04
CA THR A 384 -19.33 -21.66 -1.56
C THR A 384 -18.45 -22.12 -2.73
N ALA A 385 -19.04 -22.66 -3.81
CA ALA A 385 -18.29 -23.11 -4.98
C ALA A 385 -17.52 -21.98 -5.67
N ILE A 386 -18.11 -20.79 -5.79
CA ILE A 386 -17.43 -19.59 -6.31
C ILE A 386 -16.21 -19.26 -5.44
N SER A 387 -16.36 -19.22 -4.12
CA SER A 387 -15.22 -19.01 -3.21
C SER A 387 -14.14 -20.08 -3.36
N GLU A 388 -14.51 -21.35 -3.51
CA GLU A 388 -13.52 -22.42 -3.75
C GLU A 388 -12.75 -22.24 -5.05
N ASN A 389 -13.39 -21.78 -6.13
CA ASN A 389 -12.73 -21.59 -7.41
C ASN A 389 -11.72 -20.44 -7.35
N PHE A 390 -12.11 -19.29 -6.80
CA PHE A 390 -11.17 -18.18 -6.56
C PHE A 390 -10.00 -18.62 -5.69
N TRP A 391 -10.27 -19.33 -4.58
CA TRP A 391 -9.24 -19.83 -3.69
C TRP A 391 -8.24 -20.78 -4.40
N LYS A 392 -8.71 -21.62 -5.33
CA LYS A 392 -7.83 -22.47 -6.14
C LYS A 392 -6.96 -21.67 -7.11
N ASP A 393 -7.52 -20.64 -7.76
CA ASP A 393 -6.77 -19.76 -8.67
C ASP A 393 -5.57 -19.11 -7.94
N TYR A 394 -5.77 -18.58 -6.73
CA TYR A 394 -4.70 -17.97 -5.92
C TYR A 394 -3.62 -18.93 -5.46
N ASN A 395 -3.99 -20.17 -5.16
CA ASN A 395 -3.03 -21.18 -4.70
C ASN A 395 -2.23 -21.81 -5.86
N GLY A 396 -2.29 -21.21 -7.06
CA GLY A 396 -1.62 -21.70 -8.27
C GLY A 396 -2.19 -23.02 -8.78
N GLN A 397 -3.41 -23.36 -8.37
CA GLN A 397 -4.10 -24.60 -8.73
C GLN A 397 -5.28 -24.38 -9.66
N GLY A 398 -5.57 -23.13 -10.01
CA GLY A 398 -6.65 -22.77 -10.90
C GLY A 398 -6.18 -22.26 -12.27
N VAL A 399 -7.10 -21.69 -13.04
CA VAL A 399 -6.98 -21.46 -14.49
C VAL A 399 -6.09 -20.26 -14.82
N PHE A 400 -6.05 -19.25 -13.96
CA PHE A 400 -5.49 -17.93 -14.30
C PHE A 400 -4.20 -17.56 -13.56
N THR A 401 -3.86 -18.23 -12.45
CA THR A 401 -2.60 -18.02 -11.68
C THR A 401 -2.30 -16.53 -11.36
N TYR A 402 -3.17 -15.87 -10.60
CA TYR A 402 -3.15 -14.42 -10.29
C TYR A 402 -2.13 -13.94 -9.24
N ASN A 403 -1.01 -14.65 -9.05
CA ASN A 403 -0.20 -14.45 -7.84
C ASN A 403 0.42 -13.05 -7.70
N ASP A 404 0.55 -12.31 -8.80
CA ASP A 404 1.13 -10.95 -8.83
C ASP A 404 0.08 -9.87 -9.18
N ASP A 405 -1.19 -10.23 -9.29
CA ASP A 405 -2.27 -9.35 -9.74
C ASP A 405 -2.98 -8.69 -8.56
N THR A 406 -2.84 -7.37 -8.43
CA THR A 406 -3.26 -6.65 -7.22
C THR A 406 -4.77 -6.54 -7.09
N ASP A 407 -5.44 -6.23 -8.18
CA ASP A 407 -6.89 -6.01 -8.14
C ASP A 407 -7.62 -7.35 -7.99
N ALA A 408 -7.16 -8.41 -8.65
CA ALA A 408 -7.64 -9.76 -8.42
C ALA A 408 -7.58 -10.12 -6.93
N ASN A 409 -6.44 -9.86 -6.26
CA ASN A 409 -6.29 -10.14 -4.83
C ASN A 409 -7.28 -9.34 -3.97
N ILE A 410 -7.41 -8.04 -4.23
CA ILE A 410 -8.29 -7.14 -3.47
C ILE A 410 -9.77 -7.52 -3.69
N GLU A 411 -10.18 -7.76 -4.92
CA GLU A 411 -11.58 -8.05 -5.26
C GLU A 411 -12.01 -9.43 -4.80
N SER A 412 -11.19 -10.47 -4.98
CA SER A 412 -11.56 -11.82 -4.53
C SER A 412 -11.65 -11.93 -3.02
N GLY A 413 -10.81 -11.21 -2.30
CA GLY A 413 -10.95 -11.16 -0.86
C GLY A 413 -12.22 -10.46 -0.40
N MET A 414 -12.62 -9.41 -1.11
CA MET A 414 -13.90 -8.74 -0.89
C MET A 414 -15.08 -9.66 -1.24
N ILE A 415 -14.96 -10.46 -2.31
CA ILE A 415 -15.95 -11.48 -2.68
C ILE A 415 -16.07 -12.52 -1.56
N HIS A 416 -14.96 -13.12 -1.11
CA HIS A 416 -14.97 -14.07 0.00
C HIS A 416 -15.64 -13.50 1.25
N LEU A 417 -15.25 -12.29 1.65
CA LEU A 417 -15.80 -11.63 2.82
C LEU A 417 -17.32 -11.40 2.67
N THR A 418 -17.76 -10.85 1.55
CA THR A 418 -19.17 -10.48 1.33
C THR A 418 -20.07 -11.72 1.22
N LEU A 419 -19.63 -12.76 0.51
CA LEU A 419 -20.35 -14.03 0.41
C LEU A 419 -20.43 -14.74 1.78
N GLY A 420 -19.31 -14.79 2.52
CA GLY A 420 -19.27 -15.35 3.87
C GLY A 420 -20.21 -14.62 4.82
N ALA A 421 -20.20 -13.28 4.79
CA ALA A 421 -21.06 -12.46 5.63
C ALA A 421 -22.55 -12.63 5.31
N ALA A 422 -22.90 -12.79 4.04
CA ALA A 422 -24.28 -13.06 3.62
C ALA A 422 -24.80 -14.40 4.16
N MET A 423 -23.96 -15.44 4.19
CA MET A 423 -24.35 -16.81 4.56
C MET A 423 -24.22 -17.12 6.05
N TYR A 424 -23.55 -16.27 6.83
CA TYR A 424 -23.26 -16.56 8.22
C TYR A 424 -24.54 -16.76 9.06
N GLY A 425 -24.58 -17.86 9.82
CA GLY A 425 -25.76 -18.30 10.56
C GLY A 425 -26.65 -19.29 9.79
N ASP A 426 -26.60 -19.31 8.45
CA ASP A 426 -27.36 -20.26 7.64
C ASP A 426 -26.55 -21.49 7.20
N ASP A 427 -25.24 -21.32 6.94
CA ASP A 427 -24.36 -22.39 6.47
C ASP A 427 -23.00 -22.33 7.19
N SER A 428 -22.47 -23.49 7.58
CA SER A 428 -21.19 -23.58 8.28
C SER A 428 -19.99 -23.25 7.38
N SER A 429 -20.14 -23.29 6.04
CA SER A 429 -19.09 -22.83 5.13
C SER A 429 -18.82 -21.32 5.23
N ALA A 430 -19.75 -20.52 5.77
CA ALA A 430 -19.60 -19.08 5.90
C ALA A 430 -18.32 -18.68 6.66
N VAL A 431 -17.99 -19.40 7.74
CA VAL A 431 -16.77 -19.16 8.53
C VAL A 431 -15.51 -19.30 7.67
N LYS A 432 -15.48 -20.31 6.79
CA LYS A 432 -14.38 -20.54 5.87
C LYS A 432 -14.19 -19.36 4.92
N LEU A 433 -15.28 -18.86 4.35
CA LEU A 433 -15.29 -17.72 3.44
C LEU A 433 -14.83 -16.43 4.16
N LEU A 434 -15.32 -16.20 5.37
CA LEU A 434 -14.89 -15.06 6.21
C LEU A 434 -13.40 -15.12 6.53
N ASN A 435 -12.86 -16.28 6.88
CA ASN A 435 -11.43 -16.46 7.11
C ASN A 435 -10.59 -16.15 5.86
N ARG A 436 -11.04 -16.58 4.67
CA ARG A 436 -10.37 -16.23 3.41
C ARG A 436 -10.40 -14.72 3.17
N GLY A 437 -11.56 -14.07 3.36
CA GLY A 437 -11.68 -12.61 3.25
C GLY A 437 -10.78 -11.87 4.24
N TRP A 438 -10.70 -12.34 5.49
CA TRP A 438 -9.81 -11.79 6.51
C TRP A 438 -8.34 -11.92 6.15
N LEU A 439 -7.93 -13.09 5.66
CA LEU A 439 -6.56 -13.32 5.18
C LEU A 439 -6.16 -12.27 4.14
N GLY A 440 -7.01 -11.97 3.16
CA GLY A 440 -6.75 -10.90 2.18
C GLY A 440 -6.60 -9.52 2.86
N TRP A 441 -7.39 -9.26 3.91
CA TRP A 441 -7.33 -8.01 4.68
C TRP A 441 -6.03 -7.85 5.47
N VAL A 442 -5.61 -8.88 6.24
CA VAL A 442 -4.48 -8.77 7.20
C VAL A 442 -3.14 -9.29 6.69
N SER A 443 -3.11 -10.10 5.64
CA SER A 443 -1.86 -10.70 5.14
C SER A 443 -1.75 -10.80 3.62
N GLY A 444 -2.85 -10.58 2.90
CA GLY A 444 -2.87 -10.72 1.44
C GLY A 444 -2.91 -12.18 1.00
N TYR A 445 -3.01 -12.38 -0.32
CA TYR A 445 -2.95 -13.71 -0.93
C TYR A 445 -1.58 -13.95 -1.55
N GLY A 446 -1.01 -15.13 -1.28
CA GLY A 446 0.33 -15.50 -1.72
C GLY A 446 0.39 -16.82 -2.42
N GLY A 447 0.66 -16.77 -3.71
CA GLY A 447 1.18 -17.94 -4.40
C GLY A 447 2.58 -18.30 -3.89
N ARG A 448 2.81 -19.62 -3.74
CA ARG A 448 4.06 -20.29 -3.35
C ARG A 448 5.36 -19.51 -3.66
N GLY A 449 5.86 -18.71 -2.70
CA GLY A 449 7.28 -18.37 -2.52
C GLY A 449 7.98 -17.54 -3.61
N LYS A 450 7.30 -16.61 -4.32
CA LYS A 450 7.96 -15.83 -5.40
C LYS A 450 7.85 -14.30 -5.33
N THR A 451 7.01 -13.74 -4.48
CA THR A 451 6.80 -12.27 -4.39
C THR A 451 6.33 -11.91 -2.97
N PRO A 452 6.68 -10.74 -2.42
CA PRO A 452 6.11 -10.29 -1.16
C PRO A 452 4.59 -10.21 -1.31
N THR A 453 3.87 -10.82 -0.37
CA THR A 453 2.41 -10.67 -0.30
C THR A 453 2.11 -9.41 0.49
N TYR A 454 1.35 -8.51 -0.11
CA TYR A 454 0.85 -7.31 0.56
C TYR A 454 -0.60 -7.53 0.93
N SER A 455 -0.93 -7.22 2.18
CA SER A 455 -2.31 -7.20 2.63
C SER A 455 -3.05 -6.00 2.06
N ASN A 456 -4.38 -6.06 2.06
CA ASN A 456 -5.19 -4.91 1.68
C ASN A 456 -4.94 -3.71 2.62
N THR A 457 -4.61 -3.97 3.89
CA THR A 457 -4.18 -2.89 4.80
C THR A 457 -2.84 -2.28 4.42
N ASP A 458 -1.90 -3.07 3.91
CA ASP A 458 -0.60 -2.57 3.44
C ASP A 458 -0.79 -1.70 2.21
N TYR A 459 -1.59 -2.13 1.23
CA TYR A 459 -1.89 -1.31 0.05
C TYR A 459 -2.47 0.06 0.41
N LEU A 460 -3.39 0.11 1.38
CA LEU A 460 -3.96 1.37 1.87
C LEU A 460 -2.93 2.23 2.62
N ARG A 461 -2.06 1.60 3.43
CA ARG A 461 -1.02 2.28 4.21
C ARG A 461 0.06 2.90 3.30
N GLU A 462 0.43 2.18 2.25
CA GLU A 462 1.40 2.60 1.25
C GLU A 462 0.77 3.45 0.13
N SER A 463 -0.47 3.93 0.35
CA SER A 463 -1.23 4.82 -0.54
C SER A 463 -1.84 6.01 0.20
N LEU A 464 -1.37 6.33 1.42
CA LEU A 464 -1.98 7.37 2.26
C LEU A 464 -1.90 8.77 1.64
N GLY A 465 -0.93 9.03 0.75
CA GLY A 465 -0.88 10.24 -0.08
C GLY A 465 -2.07 10.38 -1.04
N GLY A 466 -2.85 9.31 -1.24
CA GLY A 466 -4.06 9.27 -2.07
C GLY A 466 -3.79 9.20 -3.56
N VAL A 467 -2.52 9.07 -3.97
CA VAL A 467 -2.19 8.48 -5.27
C VAL A 467 -2.16 6.97 -5.06
N TYR A 468 -2.50 6.20 -6.08
CA TYR A 468 -2.52 4.74 -5.98
C TYR A 468 -1.49 4.12 -6.95
N PRO A 469 -0.71 3.11 -6.52
CA PRO A 469 0.40 2.56 -7.30
C PRO A 469 0.03 1.99 -8.69
N THR A 470 -1.13 1.32 -8.82
CA THR A 470 -1.63 0.80 -10.12
C THR A 470 -2.14 1.90 -11.06
N GLY A 471 -2.16 3.14 -10.56
CA GLY A 471 -2.69 4.28 -11.27
C GLY A 471 -4.19 4.47 -11.10
N PHE A 472 -4.67 5.65 -11.47
CA PHE A 472 -6.08 6.01 -11.26
C PHE A 472 -7.07 5.26 -12.16
N ALA A 473 -6.63 4.67 -13.27
CA ALA A 473 -7.52 3.89 -14.13
C ALA A 473 -7.93 2.58 -13.45
N TYR A 474 -6.95 1.76 -13.06
CA TYR A 474 -7.17 0.51 -12.33
C TYR A 474 -7.73 0.76 -10.94
N PHE A 475 -7.19 1.74 -10.21
CA PHE A 475 -7.75 2.09 -8.91
C PHE A 475 -9.24 2.39 -8.99
N ALA A 476 -9.65 3.23 -9.94
CA ALA A 476 -11.05 3.59 -10.06
C ALA A 476 -11.92 2.44 -10.60
N GLY A 477 -11.38 1.61 -11.51
CA GLY A 477 -12.08 0.50 -12.15
C GLY A 477 -12.33 -0.69 -11.23
N SER A 478 -11.32 -1.11 -10.48
CA SER A 478 -11.32 -2.36 -9.73
C SER A 478 -10.93 -2.19 -8.26
N ASP A 479 -9.71 -1.71 -7.96
CA ASP A 479 -9.20 -1.67 -6.57
C ASP A 479 -10.12 -0.91 -5.60
N SER A 480 -10.65 0.23 -6.01
CA SER A 480 -11.56 1.04 -5.18
C SER A 480 -12.89 0.33 -4.91
N VAL A 481 -13.34 -0.55 -5.81
CA VAL A 481 -14.52 -1.42 -5.61
C VAL A 481 -14.23 -2.44 -4.53
N GLY A 482 -13.08 -3.12 -4.60
CA GLY A 482 -12.71 -4.09 -3.58
C GLY A 482 -12.49 -3.45 -2.20
N PHE A 483 -11.76 -2.33 -2.11
CA PHE A 483 -11.58 -1.64 -0.82
C PHE A 483 -12.88 -1.11 -0.23
N SER A 484 -13.71 -0.46 -1.05
CA SER A 484 -15.01 0.06 -0.59
C SER A 484 -15.92 -1.09 -0.14
N GLY A 485 -15.93 -2.20 -0.88
CA GLY A 485 -16.71 -3.39 -0.52
C GLY A 485 -16.23 -4.05 0.77
N TYR A 486 -14.90 -4.15 0.97
CA TYR A 486 -14.32 -4.57 2.24
C TYR A 486 -14.81 -3.71 3.41
N GLN A 487 -14.62 -2.39 3.30
CA GLN A 487 -14.98 -1.45 4.35
C GLN A 487 -16.49 -1.50 4.64
N MET A 488 -17.34 -1.54 3.62
CA MET A 488 -18.79 -1.66 3.81
C MET A 488 -19.17 -2.98 4.47
N THR A 489 -18.63 -4.13 4.04
CA THR A 489 -18.98 -5.43 4.63
C THR A 489 -18.52 -5.50 6.09
N LEU A 490 -17.27 -5.12 6.36
CA LEU A 490 -16.69 -5.09 7.71
C LEU A 490 -17.51 -4.19 8.63
N GLU A 491 -17.87 -2.99 8.18
CA GLU A 491 -18.58 -2.03 9.03
C GLU A 491 -20.04 -2.45 9.28
N THR A 492 -20.76 -2.87 8.23
CA THR A 492 -22.22 -3.06 8.32
C THR A 492 -22.64 -4.41 8.88
N ALA A 493 -22.03 -5.50 8.41
CA ALA A 493 -22.40 -6.84 8.85
C ALA A 493 -21.53 -7.30 10.03
N CYS A 494 -20.25 -6.95 10.05
CA CYS A 494 -19.28 -7.46 11.03
C CYS A 494 -18.99 -6.50 12.21
N HIS A 495 -19.60 -5.29 12.21
CA HIS A 495 -19.37 -4.24 13.21
C HIS A 495 -17.89 -3.90 13.44
N TYR A 496 -17.09 -4.04 12.38
CA TYR A 496 -15.67 -3.71 12.36
C TYR A 496 -15.48 -2.39 11.64
N ASP A 497 -15.43 -1.29 12.40
CA ASP A 497 -15.13 0.02 11.85
C ASP A 497 -13.63 0.16 11.57
N VAL A 498 -13.27 0.10 10.29
CA VAL A 498 -11.89 0.24 9.81
C VAL A 498 -11.26 1.56 10.30
N ASN A 499 -12.01 2.66 10.37
CA ASN A 499 -11.45 3.94 10.82
C ASN A 499 -11.09 3.91 12.32
N SER A 500 -11.84 3.18 13.13
CA SER A 500 -11.55 3.04 14.57
C SER A 500 -10.43 2.02 14.84
N LYS A 501 -10.37 0.96 14.04
CA LYS A 501 -9.38 -0.12 14.20
C LYS A 501 -8.02 0.21 13.56
N HIS A 502 -8.05 1.01 12.49
CA HIS A 502 -6.89 1.47 11.73
C HIS A 502 -6.93 3.00 11.56
N PRO A 503 -6.74 3.78 12.65
CA PRO A 503 -6.83 5.22 12.60
C PRO A 503 -5.80 5.87 11.65
N GLU A 504 -4.69 5.19 11.37
CA GLU A 504 -3.69 5.59 10.37
C GLU A 504 -4.25 5.65 8.94
N LEU A 505 -5.27 4.82 8.63
CA LEU A 505 -5.86 4.72 7.30
C LEU A 505 -6.92 5.80 7.02
N LYS A 506 -7.39 6.53 8.03
CA LYS A 506 -8.50 7.52 7.91
C LYS A 506 -8.31 8.54 6.79
N SER A 507 -7.07 8.94 6.55
CA SER A 507 -6.76 10.00 5.58
C SER A 507 -6.83 9.55 4.12
N PHE A 508 -6.79 8.23 3.86
CA PHE A 508 -6.66 7.66 2.52
C PHE A 508 -7.65 8.26 1.52
N TRP A 509 -8.95 8.06 1.73
CA TRP A 509 -10.00 8.50 0.80
C TRP A 509 -10.06 10.02 0.63
N GLY A 510 -9.85 10.78 1.71
CA GLY A 510 -9.76 12.24 1.62
C GLY A 510 -8.57 12.67 0.77
N ASN A 511 -7.44 11.99 0.90
CA ASN A 511 -6.27 12.25 0.09
C ASN A 511 -6.45 11.80 -1.37
N THR A 512 -7.20 10.73 -1.63
CA THR A 512 -7.61 10.31 -2.98
C THR A 512 -8.34 11.43 -3.71
N ILE A 513 -9.34 12.05 -3.07
CA ILE A 513 -10.07 13.20 -3.63
C ILE A 513 -9.12 14.36 -3.94
N ARG A 514 -8.21 14.68 -3.02
CA ARG A 514 -7.22 15.74 -3.23
C ARG A 514 -6.32 15.44 -4.43
N SER A 515 -5.87 14.20 -4.59
CA SER A 515 -5.02 13.77 -5.71
C SER A 515 -5.77 13.87 -7.04
N MET A 516 -7.00 13.37 -7.10
CA MET A 516 -7.83 13.47 -8.32
C MET A 516 -8.01 14.93 -8.76
N ILE A 517 -8.33 15.83 -7.83
CA ILE A 517 -8.48 17.27 -8.12
C ILE A 517 -7.17 17.88 -8.64
N HIS A 518 -6.03 17.54 -8.03
CA HIS A 518 -4.71 18.07 -8.42
C HIS A 518 -4.22 17.56 -9.78
N LEU A 519 -4.56 16.32 -10.13
CA LEU A 519 -4.19 15.69 -11.40
C LEU A 519 -5.14 16.06 -12.55
N THR A 520 -6.27 16.69 -12.24
CA THR A 520 -7.23 17.16 -13.24
C THR A 520 -6.70 18.41 -13.95
N GLU A 521 -6.76 18.41 -15.28
CA GLU A 521 -6.33 19.53 -16.10
C GLU A 521 -7.25 20.75 -15.89
N PRO A 522 -6.77 21.99 -16.14
CA PRO A 522 -7.53 23.21 -15.90
C PRO A 522 -8.89 23.32 -16.62
N THR A 523 -9.03 22.76 -17.83
CA THR A 523 -10.32 22.67 -18.56
C THR A 523 -11.26 21.63 -18.00
N ARG A 524 -10.77 20.79 -17.08
CA ARG A 524 -11.54 19.79 -16.33
C ARG A 524 -12.19 18.72 -17.22
N GLN A 525 -11.59 18.48 -18.38
CA GLN A 525 -12.04 17.44 -19.32
C GLN A 525 -11.23 16.16 -19.17
N LYS A 526 -10.04 16.23 -18.60
CA LYS A 526 -9.11 15.10 -18.48
C LYS A 526 -8.39 15.11 -17.14
N ILE A 527 -7.96 13.94 -16.71
CA ILE A 527 -7.06 13.73 -15.59
C ILE A 527 -5.75 13.16 -16.10
N TYR A 528 -4.63 13.55 -15.50
CA TYR A 528 -3.35 12.89 -15.76
C TYR A 528 -3.40 11.49 -15.14
N HIS A 529 -3.38 10.47 -16.00
CA HIS A 529 -3.32 9.08 -15.58
C HIS A 529 -1.89 8.70 -15.20
N THR A 530 -1.75 8.16 -14.00
CA THR A 530 -0.60 7.36 -13.56
C THR A 530 -0.89 5.88 -13.86
N GLY A 531 0.14 5.03 -13.82
CA GLY A 531 -0.02 3.58 -14.02
C GLY A 531 -0.31 3.14 -15.47
N ASP A 532 -0.83 1.93 -15.62
CA ASP A 532 -1.20 1.31 -16.91
C ASP A 532 -2.54 1.84 -17.44
N TRP A 533 -2.48 2.60 -18.54
CA TRP A 533 -3.63 2.82 -19.43
C TRP A 533 -3.19 3.53 -20.71
N GLN A 534 -3.94 3.34 -21.81
CA GLN A 534 -3.59 3.92 -23.11
C GLN A 534 -4.54 4.99 -23.63
N ASP A 535 -5.81 4.92 -23.27
CA ASP A 535 -6.80 5.72 -23.96
C ASP A 535 -6.89 7.15 -23.41
N PRO A 536 -7.05 8.16 -24.29
CA PRO A 536 -7.60 9.43 -23.89
C PRO A 536 -9.09 9.23 -23.67
N ALA A 537 -9.46 8.80 -22.48
CA ALA A 537 -10.84 8.93 -22.06
C ALA A 537 -10.93 10.23 -21.27
N THR A 538 -11.66 11.19 -21.84
CA THR A 538 -12.12 12.36 -21.12
C THR A 538 -12.90 11.88 -19.90
N LEU A 539 -12.92 12.66 -18.80
CA LEU A 539 -13.57 12.25 -17.55
C LEU A 539 -15.00 11.77 -17.78
N ASN A 540 -15.75 12.41 -18.67
CA ASN A 540 -17.11 12.03 -19.06
C ASN A 540 -17.26 10.65 -19.73
N THR A 541 -16.17 10.04 -20.21
CA THR A 541 -16.14 8.70 -20.80
C THR A 541 -15.60 7.64 -19.83
N GLN A 542 -15.23 8.05 -18.61
CA GLN A 542 -14.63 7.17 -17.61
C GLN A 542 -15.54 7.00 -16.39
N ALA A 543 -16.59 6.21 -16.60
CA ALA A 543 -17.52 5.71 -15.59
C ALA A 543 -16.94 5.51 -14.18
N TRP A 544 -15.87 4.72 -14.15
CA TRP A 544 -15.23 4.21 -12.96
C TRP A 544 -14.65 5.34 -12.09
N PHE A 545 -14.26 6.48 -12.67
CA PHE A 545 -13.77 7.62 -11.89
C PHE A 545 -14.84 8.20 -10.98
N TYR A 546 -16.07 8.33 -11.45
CA TYR A 546 -17.17 8.88 -10.64
C TYR A 546 -17.63 7.88 -9.58
N GLN A 547 -17.59 6.60 -9.90
CA GLN A 547 -17.76 5.53 -8.91
C GLN A 547 -16.72 5.63 -7.78
N ALA A 548 -15.43 5.69 -8.11
CA ALA A 548 -14.36 5.83 -7.12
C ALA A 548 -14.48 7.12 -6.30
N LEU A 549 -14.91 8.21 -6.93
CA LEU A 549 -15.17 9.48 -6.27
C LEU A 549 -16.37 9.41 -5.31
N ALA A 550 -17.41 8.65 -5.64
CA ALA A 550 -18.55 8.41 -4.77
C ALA A 550 -18.12 7.62 -3.52
N PHE A 551 -17.31 6.57 -3.70
CA PHE A 551 -16.70 5.83 -2.59
C PHE A 551 -15.85 6.76 -1.72
N ALA A 552 -14.91 7.47 -2.35
CA ALA A 552 -13.98 8.35 -1.64
C ALA A 552 -14.73 9.45 -0.87
N SER A 553 -15.76 10.04 -1.46
CA SER A 553 -16.57 11.08 -0.79
C SER A 553 -17.36 10.52 0.38
N HIS A 554 -17.86 9.29 0.28
CA HIS A 554 -18.55 8.63 1.38
C HIS A 554 -17.61 8.34 2.55
N PHE A 555 -16.48 7.67 2.27
CA PHE A 555 -15.56 7.24 3.32
C PHE A 555 -14.75 8.38 3.92
N ALA A 556 -14.41 9.42 3.14
CA ALA A 556 -13.81 10.64 3.67
C ALA A 556 -14.74 11.34 4.68
N ASP A 557 -16.04 11.40 4.39
CA ASP A 557 -17.03 11.98 5.31
C ASP A 557 -17.15 11.16 6.60
N LYS A 558 -17.22 9.83 6.49
CA LYS A 558 -17.20 8.92 7.66
C LYS A 558 -15.92 9.02 8.48
N ALA A 559 -14.78 9.24 7.83
CA ALA A 559 -13.49 9.45 8.50
C ALA A 559 -13.36 10.83 9.18
N GLY A 560 -14.34 11.72 8.98
CA GLY A 560 -14.36 13.07 9.56
C GLY A 560 -13.76 14.17 8.67
N ASP A 561 -13.45 13.88 7.40
CA ASP A 561 -12.94 14.85 6.41
C ASP A 561 -14.09 15.42 5.54
N SER A 562 -15.14 15.91 6.21
CA SER A 562 -16.40 16.33 5.58
C SER A 562 -16.25 17.48 4.58
N GLU A 563 -15.31 18.39 4.79
CA GLU A 563 -15.04 19.48 3.82
C GLU A 563 -14.52 18.91 2.50
N ILE A 564 -13.62 17.93 2.56
CA ILE A 564 -13.04 17.33 1.37
C ILE A 564 -14.03 16.39 0.70
N ALA A 565 -14.84 15.66 1.47
CA ALA A 565 -15.97 14.92 0.93
C ALA A 565 -16.93 15.86 0.16
N ALA A 566 -17.19 17.07 0.66
CA ALA A 566 -17.99 18.07 -0.03
C ALA A 566 -17.32 18.60 -1.30
N LYS A 567 -15.99 18.75 -1.31
CA LYS A 567 -15.20 19.06 -2.51
C LYS A 567 -15.21 17.92 -3.52
N GLY A 568 -15.19 16.66 -3.09
CA GLY A 568 -15.33 15.49 -3.96
C GLY A 568 -16.69 15.46 -4.66
N ARG A 569 -17.77 15.70 -3.92
CA ARG A 569 -19.12 15.84 -4.53
C ARG A 569 -19.21 17.04 -5.47
N GLY A 570 -18.59 18.17 -5.14
CA GLY A 570 -18.53 19.32 -6.04
C GLY A 570 -17.68 19.08 -7.28
N TYR A 571 -16.58 18.35 -7.14
CA TYR A 571 -15.76 17.89 -8.26
C TYR A 571 -16.61 17.03 -9.22
N ALA A 572 -17.42 16.10 -8.72
CA ALA A 572 -18.37 15.34 -9.54
C ALA A 572 -19.30 16.28 -10.33
N GLN A 573 -19.96 17.22 -9.64
CA GLN A 573 -20.92 18.14 -10.29
C GLN A 573 -20.31 19.06 -11.36
N GLN A 574 -19.03 19.43 -11.23
CA GLN A 574 -18.36 20.30 -12.20
C GLN A 574 -17.88 19.56 -13.44
N ASN A 575 -17.60 18.26 -13.32
CA ASN A 575 -16.95 17.47 -14.37
C ASN A 575 -17.89 16.47 -15.03
N ASP A 576 -18.96 16.09 -14.36
CA ASP A 576 -19.93 15.12 -14.85
C ASP A 576 -21.04 15.81 -15.64
N LEU A 577 -21.08 15.58 -16.97
CA LEU A 577 -22.13 16.06 -17.86
C LEU A 577 -23.30 15.06 -17.98
N GLY A 578 -23.25 13.93 -17.25
CA GLY A 578 -24.29 12.90 -17.19
C GLY A 578 -23.83 11.67 -16.40
N TYR A 579 -24.48 11.40 -15.26
CA TYR A 579 -24.29 10.25 -14.36
C TYR A 579 -24.60 8.91 -15.04
N ASP A 580 -23.77 8.47 -15.99
CA ASP A 580 -24.23 7.51 -16.99
C ASP A 580 -23.45 6.20 -17.07
N ASN A 581 -22.65 5.80 -16.08
CA ASN A 581 -21.98 4.49 -16.20
C ASN A 581 -21.64 3.73 -14.89
N GLY A 582 -21.57 4.38 -13.71
CA GLY A 582 -21.37 3.72 -12.41
C GLY A 582 -22.65 3.59 -11.58
N TRP A 583 -23.82 3.49 -12.24
CA TRP A 583 -25.14 3.83 -11.70
C TRP A 583 -25.47 3.25 -10.32
N PHE A 584 -25.15 1.98 -10.08
CA PHE A 584 -25.39 1.34 -8.79
C PHE A 584 -24.53 1.97 -7.68
N SER A 585 -23.22 2.05 -7.87
CA SER A 585 -22.28 2.57 -6.88
C SER A 585 -22.51 4.05 -6.62
N GLU A 586 -22.69 4.86 -7.66
CA GLU A 586 -22.95 6.29 -7.52
C GLU A 586 -24.25 6.57 -6.76
N PHE A 587 -25.30 5.76 -6.98
CA PHE A 587 -26.55 5.88 -6.24
C PHE A 587 -26.42 5.34 -4.81
N LEU A 588 -25.88 4.13 -4.60
CA LEU A 588 -25.74 3.48 -3.30
C LEU A 588 -24.95 4.37 -2.31
N TYR A 589 -23.87 4.98 -2.78
CA TYR A 589 -23.02 5.84 -1.95
C TYR A 589 -23.46 7.31 -1.96
N SER A 590 -24.54 7.66 -2.66
CA SER A 590 -25.08 9.02 -2.67
C SER A 590 -25.54 9.47 -1.27
N SER A 591 -25.37 10.75 -1.01
CA SER A 591 -25.84 11.44 0.19
C SER A 591 -26.53 12.73 -0.24
N PRO A 592 -27.83 12.70 -0.58
CA PRO A 592 -28.51 13.81 -1.27
C PRO A 592 -28.59 15.11 -0.45
N SER A 593 -28.48 15.01 0.87
CA SER A 593 -28.47 16.15 1.79
C SER A 593 -27.07 16.65 2.13
N ALA A 594 -26.01 15.97 1.67
CA ALA A 594 -24.65 16.31 2.03
C ALA A 594 -24.17 17.58 1.30
N PRO A 595 -23.35 18.44 1.94
CA PRO A 595 -22.86 19.66 1.31
C PRO A 595 -22.05 19.40 0.04
N VAL A 596 -22.09 20.34 -0.89
CA VAL A 596 -21.31 20.34 -2.12
C VAL A 596 -20.52 21.65 -2.18
N ILE A 597 -19.21 21.55 -2.41
CA ILE A 597 -18.30 22.69 -2.52
C ILE A 597 -17.58 22.60 -3.86
N ASP A 598 -17.68 23.63 -4.69
CA ASP A 598 -16.85 23.74 -5.89
C ASP A 598 -15.36 23.78 -5.47
N PRO A 599 -14.57 22.73 -5.79
CA PRO A 599 -13.18 22.66 -5.36
C PRO A 599 -12.29 23.72 -6.00
N TYR A 600 -12.77 24.46 -7.01
CA TYR A 600 -11.99 25.44 -7.77
C TYR A 600 -12.27 26.89 -7.38
N GLN A 601 -13.37 27.19 -6.68
CA GLN A 601 -13.64 28.54 -6.15
C GLN A 601 -12.85 28.85 -4.87
N ASN A 602 -12.62 27.84 -4.04
CA ASN A 602 -11.76 27.89 -2.85
C ASN A 602 -10.75 26.74 -2.94
N GLY A 603 -9.88 26.86 -3.95
CA GLY A 603 -8.89 25.88 -4.37
C GLY A 603 -8.19 25.13 -3.23
N LEU A 604 -7.80 23.88 -3.51
CA LEU A 604 -6.79 23.20 -2.69
C LEU A 604 -5.47 24.00 -2.71
N PRO A 605 -4.53 23.75 -1.77
CA PRO A 605 -3.19 24.33 -1.85
C PRO A 605 -2.60 24.16 -3.25
N LEU A 606 -1.91 25.19 -3.75
CA LEU A 606 -1.37 25.18 -5.11
C LEU A 606 -0.27 24.14 -5.34
N ILE A 607 0.38 23.71 -4.26
CA ILE A 607 1.43 22.69 -4.26
C ILE A 607 1.05 21.67 -3.20
N ARG A 608 1.21 20.40 -3.56
CA ARG A 608 0.92 19.27 -2.69
C ARG A 608 1.96 18.18 -2.93
N PHE A 609 2.53 17.68 -1.84
CA PHE A 609 3.27 16.43 -1.84
C PHE A 609 2.34 15.33 -1.32
N ALA A 610 2.11 14.31 -2.13
CA ALA A 610 1.53 13.03 -1.71
C ALA A 610 2.70 12.09 -1.44
N ASN A 611 2.71 11.46 -0.28
CA ASN A 611 3.72 10.50 0.17
C ASN A 611 3.18 9.10 -0.03
N ASP A 612 4.00 8.18 -0.54
CA ASP A 612 3.69 6.76 -0.77
C ASP A 612 2.34 6.56 -1.50
N PRO A 613 2.33 6.49 -2.85
CA PRO A 613 3.39 6.88 -3.78
C PRO A 613 3.76 8.37 -3.73
N ASP A 614 5.05 8.65 -3.99
CA ASP A 614 5.60 10.00 -3.93
C ASP A 614 5.32 10.83 -5.17
N PHE A 615 4.44 11.82 -5.02
CA PHE A 615 4.03 12.76 -6.05
C PHE A 615 4.09 14.20 -5.55
N LEU A 616 4.94 15.01 -6.17
CA LEU A 616 4.95 16.46 -5.99
C LEU A 616 4.11 17.12 -7.09
N MET A 617 2.86 17.44 -6.77
CA MET A 617 1.91 18.11 -7.66
C MET A 617 1.97 19.63 -7.44
N PHE A 618 1.97 20.40 -8.52
CA PHE A 618 2.07 21.86 -8.45
C PHE A 618 1.26 22.55 -9.54
N ARG A 619 0.74 23.73 -9.23
CA ARG A 619 0.10 24.67 -10.16
C ARG A 619 0.24 26.10 -9.67
N ASP A 620 0.14 27.08 -10.56
CA ASP A 620 0.26 28.50 -10.18
C ASP A 620 -1.07 29.17 -9.82
N ASN A 621 -2.19 28.60 -10.26
CA ASN A 621 -3.54 28.96 -9.87
C ASN A 621 -4.52 27.83 -10.26
N TRP A 622 -5.82 28.04 -10.04
CA TRP A 622 -6.90 27.10 -10.40
C TRP A 622 -7.72 27.55 -11.62
N SER A 623 -7.27 28.56 -12.38
CA SER A 623 -7.91 29.00 -13.61
C SER A 623 -7.52 28.11 -14.80
N GLU A 624 -8.27 28.22 -15.90
CA GLU A 624 -8.04 27.47 -17.14
C GLU A 624 -6.68 27.76 -17.80
N SER A 625 -5.98 28.83 -17.42
CA SER A 625 -4.67 29.20 -17.97
C SER A 625 -3.50 28.82 -17.05
N ALA A 626 -3.72 28.02 -16.02
CA ALA A 626 -2.69 27.69 -15.03
C ALA A 626 -1.46 27.02 -15.68
N ASN A 627 -0.26 27.37 -15.22
CA ASN A 627 0.91 26.50 -15.39
C ASN A 627 0.84 25.44 -14.29
N TRP A 628 0.92 24.17 -14.66
CA TRP A 628 0.80 23.08 -13.71
C TRP A 628 1.64 21.87 -14.13
N GLY A 629 1.84 20.96 -13.18
CA GLY A 629 2.62 19.76 -13.42
C GLY A 629 2.74 18.86 -12.22
N LEU A 630 3.55 17.82 -12.40
CA LEU A 630 3.94 16.93 -11.33
C LEU A 630 5.39 16.45 -11.51
N PHE A 631 5.99 16.05 -10.40
CA PHE A 631 7.26 15.33 -10.32
C PHE A 631 7.05 14.05 -9.50
N ILE A 632 7.47 12.93 -10.06
CA ILE A 632 7.22 11.58 -9.55
C ILE A 632 8.50 11.06 -8.93
N GLY A 633 8.44 10.55 -7.70
CA GLY A 633 9.54 9.77 -7.12
C GLY A 633 9.24 8.29 -6.95
N ASP A 634 7.97 7.99 -6.71
CA ASP A 634 7.35 6.67 -6.53
C ASP A 634 8.05 5.70 -5.55
N GLY A 635 7.86 6.02 -4.27
CA GLY A 635 8.29 5.26 -3.08
C GLY A 635 7.34 4.16 -2.62
N GLY A 636 6.39 3.76 -3.47
CA GLY A 636 5.35 2.79 -3.11
C GLY A 636 5.76 1.34 -3.29
N LEU A 637 4.82 0.45 -2.96
CA LEU A 637 4.94 -0.98 -3.19
C LEU A 637 5.11 -1.26 -4.69
N PRO A 638 6.10 -2.10 -5.09
CA PRO A 638 6.29 -2.44 -6.49
C PRO A 638 5.20 -3.40 -6.97
N VAL A 639 4.16 -2.87 -7.61
CA VAL A 639 2.94 -3.62 -7.89
C VAL A 639 2.59 -3.65 -9.38
N ASP A 640 1.55 -4.41 -9.71
CA ASP A 640 1.22 -4.87 -11.04
C ASP A 640 1.28 -3.81 -12.15
N HIS A 641 0.25 -2.97 -12.20
CA HIS A 641 0.02 -1.91 -13.19
C HIS A 641 0.81 -0.62 -12.94
N GLN A 642 1.83 -0.66 -12.08
CA GLN A 642 2.72 0.47 -11.83
C GLN A 642 3.67 0.67 -13.02
N LYS A 643 4.12 1.91 -13.24
CA LYS A 643 5.06 2.27 -14.32
C LYS A 643 6.47 2.57 -13.76
N PRO A 644 7.54 2.29 -14.52
CA PRO A 644 8.90 2.64 -14.11
C PRO A 644 9.18 4.11 -14.41
N ASP A 645 8.31 5.00 -13.93
CA ASP A 645 8.35 6.44 -14.19
C ASP A 645 8.96 7.25 -13.05
N HIS A 646 9.70 6.57 -12.16
CA HIS A 646 10.54 7.17 -11.13
C HIS A 646 11.41 8.33 -11.67
N GLY A 647 11.28 9.48 -11.04
CA GLY A 647 11.98 10.72 -11.42
C GLY A 647 11.38 11.42 -12.63
N SER A 648 10.34 10.89 -13.26
CA SER A 648 9.66 11.56 -14.36
C SER A 648 8.96 12.82 -13.88
N PHE A 649 8.84 13.80 -14.78
CA PHE A 649 8.07 15.00 -14.55
C PHE A 649 7.24 15.32 -15.79
N ALA A 650 6.18 16.09 -15.57
CA ALA A 650 5.31 16.55 -16.64
C ALA A 650 4.91 18.01 -16.41
N LEU A 651 4.80 18.75 -17.51
CA LEU A 651 4.54 20.19 -17.51
C LEU A 651 3.45 20.55 -18.52
N TRP A 652 2.58 21.45 -18.09
CA TRP A 652 1.46 21.97 -18.85
C TRP A 652 1.31 23.48 -18.67
N ARG A 653 0.62 24.08 -19.63
CA ARG A 653 0.03 25.41 -19.49
C ARG A 653 -1.40 25.35 -20.02
N GLY A 654 -2.37 25.66 -19.18
CA GLY A 654 -3.77 25.34 -19.45
C GLY A 654 -3.98 23.84 -19.70
N ASN A 655 -4.71 23.47 -20.75
CA ASN A 655 -4.89 22.10 -21.21
C ASN A 655 -3.81 21.61 -22.20
N ASP A 656 -2.77 22.42 -22.42
CA ASP A 656 -1.73 22.12 -23.39
C ASP A 656 -0.52 21.45 -22.76
N TYR A 657 -0.29 20.21 -23.15
CA TYR A 657 0.90 19.44 -22.79
C TYR A 657 2.14 20.08 -23.42
N LEU A 658 3.14 20.37 -22.59
CA LEU A 658 4.47 20.75 -23.05
C LEU A 658 5.41 19.55 -23.05
N THR A 659 5.38 18.76 -21.98
CA THR A 659 6.09 17.49 -21.91
C THR A 659 5.45 16.56 -20.87
N ARG A 660 5.44 15.25 -21.16
CA ARG A 660 5.02 14.18 -20.23
C ARG A 660 5.51 12.82 -20.71
N GLY A 661 5.49 11.82 -19.82
CA GLY A 661 5.69 10.43 -20.18
C GLY A 661 4.61 9.87 -21.11
N VAL A 662 4.90 8.72 -21.71
CA VAL A 662 3.99 7.99 -22.61
C VAL A 662 2.89 7.30 -21.82
N ARG A 663 1.67 7.34 -22.32
CA ARG A 663 0.59 6.47 -21.85
C ARG A 663 0.72 5.11 -22.49
N THR A 664 0.84 4.07 -21.67
CA THR A 664 1.13 2.71 -22.14
C THR A 664 0.34 1.70 -21.32
N TYR A 665 0.03 0.55 -21.91
CA TYR A 665 -0.57 -0.61 -21.23
C TYR A 665 0.42 -1.78 -21.26
N ASP A 666 0.27 -2.70 -20.33
CA ASP A 666 1.08 -3.91 -20.17
C ASP A 666 2.53 -3.57 -19.83
N GLY A 667 2.69 -2.77 -18.77
CA GLY A 667 3.95 -2.62 -18.03
C GLY A 667 5.19 -2.61 -18.89
N LEU A 668 5.28 -1.73 -19.92
CA LEU A 668 6.52 -1.54 -20.66
C LEU A 668 7.58 -1.12 -19.62
N LYS A 669 8.38 -2.10 -19.17
CA LYS A 669 9.32 -2.03 -18.03
C LYS A 669 10.55 -1.16 -18.34
N ASN A 670 10.35 0.00 -18.98
CA ASN A 670 11.44 0.81 -19.51
C ASN A 670 11.25 2.28 -19.15
N GLY A 671 12.29 2.87 -18.57
CA GLY A 671 12.36 4.30 -18.30
C GLY A 671 12.39 5.16 -19.57
N ASP A 672 12.68 4.56 -20.73
CA ASP A 672 12.78 5.23 -22.02
C ASP A 672 11.49 5.96 -22.46
N PHE A 673 10.35 5.63 -21.86
CA PHE A 673 9.05 6.25 -22.13
C PHE A 673 8.79 7.52 -21.31
N PHE A 674 9.68 7.86 -20.38
CA PHE A 674 9.45 8.88 -19.37
C PHE A 674 10.48 10.00 -19.44
N ASN A 675 10.16 11.14 -18.82
CA ASN A 675 11.04 12.29 -18.76
C ASN A 675 12.09 12.09 -17.67
N THR A 676 12.96 11.10 -17.89
CA THR A 676 13.90 10.64 -16.86
C THR A 676 15.32 10.38 -17.38
N LEU A 677 16.21 10.02 -16.46
CA LEU A 677 17.56 9.56 -16.79
C LEU A 677 17.48 8.06 -17.09
N SER A 678 17.76 7.71 -18.33
CA SER A 678 17.76 6.35 -18.84
C SER A 678 19.18 5.79 -18.71
N ILE A 679 19.30 4.73 -17.90
CA ILE A 679 20.55 4.01 -17.61
C ILE A 679 20.38 2.57 -18.13
N GLU A 680 21.33 2.10 -18.94
CA GLU A 680 21.32 0.74 -19.48
C GLU A 680 21.48 -0.28 -18.36
N ASN A 681 20.52 -1.19 -18.28
CA ASN A 681 20.47 -2.27 -17.28
C ASN A 681 20.44 -3.66 -17.92
N GLY A 682 20.73 -3.78 -19.22
CA GLY A 682 20.80 -5.06 -19.92
C GLY A 682 19.45 -5.62 -20.39
N CYS A 683 18.36 -4.86 -20.28
CA CYS A 683 17.07 -5.26 -20.82
C CYS A 683 17.06 -5.19 -22.37
N MET A 684 16.24 -6.01 -23.02
CA MET A 684 16.13 -6.07 -24.48
C MET A 684 14.66 -6.05 -24.93
N ILE A 685 14.30 -5.14 -25.84
CA ILE A 685 12.99 -5.12 -26.54
C ILE A 685 13.22 -5.31 -28.02
N ASN A 686 12.65 -6.36 -28.61
CA ASN A 686 12.75 -6.65 -30.05
C ASN A 686 14.21 -6.62 -30.55
N GLY A 687 15.16 -7.13 -29.74
CA GLY A 687 16.57 -7.16 -30.06
C GLY A 687 17.31 -5.82 -29.91
N LYS A 688 16.68 -4.79 -29.32
CA LYS A 688 17.32 -3.51 -28.98
C LYS A 688 17.49 -3.39 -27.47
N SER A 689 18.66 -2.93 -27.03
CA SER A 689 18.92 -2.58 -25.63
C SER A 689 17.95 -1.48 -25.19
N CYS A 690 17.38 -1.65 -24.01
CA CYS A 690 16.55 -0.67 -23.33
C CYS A 690 17.19 -0.22 -22.01
N SER A 691 16.52 0.68 -21.30
CA SER A 691 17.03 1.27 -20.07
C SER A 691 15.92 1.37 -19.01
N GLY A 692 16.32 1.30 -17.75
CA GLY A 692 15.43 1.36 -16.59
C GLY A 692 15.08 -0.01 -16.03
N THR A 693 14.84 -0.09 -14.73
CA THR A 693 14.60 -1.35 -14.02
C THR A 693 13.19 -1.88 -14.16
N ALA A 694 13.07 -3.19 -13.93
CA ALA A 694 11.79 -3.76 -13.61
C ALA A 694 11.41 -3.30 -12.19
N ILE A 695 10.35 -2.50 -12.09
CA ILE A 695 9.77 -1.99 -10.82
C ILE A 695 9.72 -3.07 -9.74
N ARG A 696 9.34 -4.30 -10.12
CA ARG A 696 9.15 -5.46 -9.23
C ARG A 696 10.43 -6.07 -8.63
N GLN A 697 11.61 -5.62 -9.06
CA GLN A 697 12.88 -6.29 -8.74
C GLN A 697 14.00 -5.32 -8.32
N ALA A 698 13.66 -4.05 -8.13
CA ALA A 698 14.59 -3.07 -7.58
C ALA A 698 14.99 -3.45 -6.15
N GLN A 699 16.27 -3.27 -5.79
CA GLN A 699 16.77 -3.49 -4.43
C GLN A 699 16.15 -2.54 -3.40
N THR A 700 15.78 -1.33 -3.83
CA THR A 700 15.20 -0.30 -2.99
C THR A 700 14.29 0.58 -3.84
N ALA A 701 13.10 0.90 -3.32
CA ALA A 701 12.18 1.83 -3.98
C ALA A 701 12.74 3.24 -3.95
N SER A 702 12.55 4.00 -5.03
CA SER A 702 12.97 5.39 -5.08
C SER A 702 11.96 6.32 -4.40
N GLN A 703 12.42 7.35 -3.70
CA GLN A 703 11.55 8.23 -2.91
C GLN A 703 11.91 9.71 -3.11
N ILE A 704 10.93 10.61 -3.07
CA ILE A 704 11.15 12.05 -2.87
C ILE A 704 11.54 12.27 -1.40
N SER A 705 12.77 11.88 -1.08
CA SER A 705 13.34 11.92 0.27
C SER A 705 13.45 13.32 0.88
N ARG A 706 13.37 14.38 0.06
CA ARG A 706 13.37 15.77 0.52
C ARG A 706 12.43 16.61 -0.33
N HIS A 707 11.63 17.46 0.29
CA HIS A 707 10.78 18.37 -0.45
C HIS A 707 10.56 19.68 0.31
N ARG A 708 10.31 20.76 -0.44
CA ARG A 708 9.94 22.07 0.10
C ARG A 708 8.94 22.74 -0.82
N GLN A 709 7.98 23.42 -0.21
CA GLN A 709 7.01 24.24 -0.92
C GLN A 709 6.87 25.61 -0.27
N SER A 710 6.47 26.60 -1.06
CA SER A 710 6.13 27.95 -0.59
C SER A 710 5.04 28.52 -1.47
N THR A 711 4.17 29.33 -0.89
CA THR A 711 3.10 30.07 -1.60
C THR A 711 3.46 31.52 -1.88
N SER A 712 4.45 32.08 -1.17
CA SER A 712 4.89 33.47 -1.36
C SER A 712 6.38 33.64 -1.05
N PRO A 713 7.27 33.59 -2.06
CA PRO A 713 6.97 33.34 -3.48
C PRO A 713 6.52 31.89 -3.71
N LEU A 714 5.74 31.66 -4.76
CA LEU A 714 5.31 30.32 -5.15
C LEU A 714 6.49 29.52 -5.72
N PHE A 715 6.81 28.37 -5.11
CA PHE A 715 7.73 27.38 -5.68
C PHE A 715 7.53 25.99 -5.06
N ALA A 716 7.84 24.96 -5.84
CA ALA A 716 7.90 23.57 -5.44
C ALA A 716 9.33 23.04 -5.63
N TYR A 717 9.82 22.27 -4.67
CA TYR A 717 11.10 21.58 -4.72
C TYR A 717 10.94 20.15 -4.22
N GLY A 718 11.52 19.20 -4.93
CA GLY A 718 11.62 17.79 -4.54
C GLY A 718 13.00 17.25 -4.90
N MET A 719 13.52 16.34 -4.09
CA MET A 719 14.73 15.58 -4.39
C MET A 719 14.43 14.10 -4.26
N LEU A 720 14.46 13.43 -5.40
CA LEU A 720 14.40 11.99 -5.54
C LEU A 720 15.73 11.37 -5.10
N ASN A 721 15.67 10.45 -4.16
CA ASN A 721 16.69 9.44 -3.90
C ASN A 721 16.25 8.16 -4.59
N ALA A 722 17.10 7.61 -5.45
CA ALA A 722 16.79 6.40 -6.18
C ALA A 722 18.01 5.46 -6.23
N ASP A 723 18.70 5.36 -5.10
CA ASP A 723 19.74 4.36 -4.86
C ASP A 723 19.14 2.96 -4.91
N GLY A 724 19.84 2.02 -5.53
CA GLY A 724 19.35 0.64 -5.66
C GLY A 724 18.18 0.47 -6.64
N GLN A 725 17.50 1.55 -7.02
CA GLN A 725 16.39 1.49 -7.97
C GLN A 725 16.82 0.92 -9.33
N TRP A 726 18.08 1.14 -9.77
CA TRP A 726 18.62 0.59 -11.03
C TRP A 726 19.37 -0.74 -10.89
N ASN A 727 19.53 -1.23 -9.66
CA ASN A 727 20.23 -2.46 -9.37
C ASN A 727 19.18 -3.55 -9.14
N ASP A 728 18.84 -4.29 -10.19
CA ASP A 728 17.92 -5.43 -10.08
C ASP A 728 18.50 -6.51 -9.14
N ASP A 729 17.63 -7.39 -8.64
CA ASP A 729 18.05 -8.60 -7.93
C ASP A 729 19.07 -9.38 -8.79
N PRO A 730 20.34 -9.53 -8.33
CA PRO A 730 21.39 -10.21 -9.09
C PRO A 730 21.05 -11.68 -9.40
N ASN A 731 20.10 -12.27 -8.68
CA ASN A 731 19.63 -13.63 -8.92
C ASN A 731 18.67 -13.73 -10.13
N VAL A 732 18.07 -12.61 -10.54
CA VAL A 732 17.14 -12.55 -11.69
C VAL A 732 17.78 -11.85 -12.89
N TYR A 733 18.39 -10.68 -12.65
CA TYR A 733 19.06 -9.90 -13.68
C TYR A 733 20.37 -9.34 -13.15
N GLN A 734 21.44 -9.49 -13.92
CA GLN A 734 22.71 -8.82 -13.63
C GLN A 734 22.65 -7.43 -14.27
N PRO A 735 22.62 -6.33 -13.49
CA PRO A 735 22.58 -5.00 -14.08
C PRO A 735 23.82 -4.79 -14.94
N ALA A 736 23.61 -4.33 -16.18
CA ALA A 736 24.72 -4.01 -17.08
C ALA A 736 25.64 -2.93 -16.48
N ILE A 737 25.08 -1.99 -15.72
CA ILE A 737 25.79 -0.88 -15.08
C ILE A 737 25.27 -0.71 -13.64
N PRO A 738 26.00 -1.20 -12.64
CA PRO A 738 25.65 -0.98 -11.25
C PRO A 738 25.69 0.52 -10.90
N VAL A 739 24.57 1.04 -10.39
CA VAL A 739 24.42 2.40 -9.90
C VAL A 739 24.79 2.44 -8.43
N GLU A 740 25.80 3.24 -8.07
CA GLU A 740 26.18 3.46 -6.68
C GLU A 740 25.17 4.39 -6.03
N THR A 741 24.97 5.56 -6.64
CA THR A 741 23.95 6.51 -6.21
C THR A 741 23.27 7.24 -7.35
N TYR A 742 22.00 7.59 -7.14
CA TYR A 742 21.28 8.51 -8.02
C TYR A 742 20.39 9.47 -7.24
N ARG A 743 20.61 10.77 -7.49
CA ARG A 743 19.80 11.87 -6.96
C ARG A 743 19.23 12.69 -8.12
N ARG A 744 17.94 13.00 -8.08
CA ARG A 744 17.33 14.00 -8.96
C ARG A 744 16.68 15.10 -8.14
N HIS A 745 17.16 16.31 -8.30
CA HIS A 745 16.51 17.51 -7.78
C HIS A 745 15.59 18.09 -8.86
N PHE A 746 14.39 18.43 -8.45
CA PHE A 746 13.40 19.10 -9.27
C PHE A 746 12.94 20.37 -8.57
N PHE A 747 13.08 21.51 -9.22
CA PHE A 747 12.57 22.79 -8.79
C PHE A 747 11.61 23.34 -9.84
N TRP A 748 10.49 23.89 -9.39
CA TRP A 748 9.52 24.56 -10.23
C TRP A 748 9.02 25.86 -9.59
N ALA A 749 8.90 26.92 -10.40
CA ALA A 749 8.31 28.19 -9.98
C ALA A 749 7.58 28.87 -11.15
N GLY A 750 6.32 28.47 -11.37
CA GLY A 750 5.46 29.03 -12.42
C GLY A 750 5.90 28.59 -13.81
N GLU A 751 6.67 29.44 -14.48
CA GLU A 751 7.16 29.21 -15.84
C GLU A 751 8.56 28.59 -15.89
N TYR A 752 9.26 28.55 -14.76
CA TYR A 752 10.66 28.08 -14.69
C TYR A 752 10.76 26.71 -14.03
N GLY A 753 11.49 25.80 -14.66
CA GLY A 753 11.89 24.52 -14.09
C GLY A 753 13.41 24.36 -14.06
N VAL A 754 13.94 23.75 -13.01
CA VAL A 754 15.37 23.40 -12.90
C VAL A 754 15.47 21.96 -12.44
N ILE A 755 16.17 21.13 -13.22
CA ILE A 755 16.38 19.72 -12.94
C ILE A 755 17.88 19.50 -12.79
N PHE A 756 18.30 18.95 -11.66
CA PHE A 756 19.69 18.60 -11.41
C PHE A 756 19.82 17.12 -11.04
N ASP A 757 20.44 16.35 -11.91
CA ASP A 757 20.75 14.94 -11.71
C ASP A 757 22.19 14.78 -11.22
N ARG A 758 22.41 13.93 -10.20
CA ARG A 758 23.71 13.41 -9.79
C ARG A 758 23.67 11.90 -9.88
N LEU A 759 24.42 11.34 -10.83
CA LEU A 759 24.58 9.90 -11.02
C LEU A 759 26.01 9.49 -10.69
N ARG A 760 26.17 8.46 -9.87
CA ARG A 760 27.45 7.78 -9.59
C ARG A 760 27.31 6.30 -9.92
N THR A 761 28.26 5.75 -10.67
CA THR A 761 28.26 4.35 -11.10
C THR A 761 29.64 3.73 -10.90
N HIS A 762 29.69 2.40 -10.75
CA HIS A 762 30.96 1.69 -10.54
C HIS A 762 31.86 1.61 -11.80
N GLN A 763 31.33 2.02 -12.95
CA GLN A 763 32.05 2.07 -14.22
C GLN A 763 31.50 3.18 -15.11
N ASN A 764 32.26 3.60 -16.12
CA ASN A 764 31.79 4.58 -17.09
C ASN A 764 30.49 4.13 -17.76
N ASN A 765 29.47 4.99 -17.72
CA ASN A 765 28.15 4.70 -18.27
C ASN A 765 27.80 5.65 -19.42
N GLY A 766 26.90 5.21 -20.31
CA GLY A 766 26.35 6.01 -21.39
C GLY A 766 24.95 6.52 -21.09
N ALA A 767 24.70 7.02 -19.87
CA ALA A 767 23.38 7.49 -19.45
C ALA A 767 22.82 8.55 -20.42
N LYS A 768 21.50 8.51 -20.60
CA LYS A 768 20.78 9.37 -21.53
C LYS A 768 19.70 10.11 -20.77
N TYR A 769 19.64 11.43 -20.91
CA TYR A 769 18.49 12.18 -20.43
C TYR A 769 17.42 12.19 -21.53
N ARG A 770 16.20 11.79 -21.19
CA ARG A 770 15.07 11.67 -22.12
C ARG A 770 14.09 12.81 -21.89
N LEU A 771 13.67 13.46 -22.97
CA LEU A 771 12.63 14.50 -22.94
C LEU A 771 11.62 14.27 -24.06
N ARG A 772 10.40 13.92 -23.69
CA ARG A 772 9.27 13.66 -24.58
C ARG A 772 8.69 14.95 -25.16
N ALA A 773 8.24 14.88 -26.41
CA ALA A 773 7.56 15.97 -27.12
C ALA A 773 6.39 15.44 -27.96
N LEU A 774 5.28 16.19 -28.02
CA LEU A 774 4.14 15.84 -28.87
C LEU A 774 4.30 16.32 -30.32
N THR A 775 5.00 17.44 -30.50
CA THR A 775 5.38 17.99 -31.81
C THR A 775 6.87 17.77 -32.06
N GLN A 776 7.30 17.82 -33.32
CA GLN A 776 8.71 17.67 -33.64
C GLN A 776 9.51 18.81 -32.99
N PRO A 777 10.44 18.51 -32.08
CA PRO A 777 11.23 19.54 -31.44
C PRO A 777 12.25 20.13 -32.43
N SER A 778 12.73 21.33 -32.13
CA SER A 778 13.91 21.91 -32.80
C SER A 778 15.07 22.01 -31.82
N VAL A 779 16.30 21.91 -32.33
CA VAL A 779 17.52 21.92 -31.52
C VAL A 779 18.47 22.99 -32.03
N ASN A 780 18.95 23.84 -31.12
CA ASN A 780 20.01 24.82 -31.36
C ASN A 780 21.08 24.71 -30.26
N GLY A 781 22.20 24.08 -30.60
CA GLY A 781 23.23 23.71 -29.62
C GLY A 781 22.65 22.76 -28.57
N THR A 782 22.75 23.15 -27.30
CA THR A 782 22.17 22.39 -26.16
C THR A 782 20.75 22.82 -25.80
N THR A 783 20.10 23.64 -26.64
CA THR A 783 18.72 24.13 -26.41
C THR A 783 17.74 23.38 -27.29
N ILE A 784 16.69 22.84 -26.68
CA ILE A 784 15.55 22.23 -27.32
C ILE A 784 14.38 23.22 -27.25
N SER A 785 13.68 23.41 -28.36
CA SER A 785 12.41 24.14 -28.38
C SER A 785 11.30 23.20 -28.84
N GLN A 786 10.23 23.11 -28.04
CA GLN A 786 9.10 22.21 -28.26
C GLN A 786 7.80 22.99 -28.18
N LEU A 787 6.94 22.85 -29.20
CA LEU A 787 5.59 23.42 -29.19
C LEU A 787 4.63 22.44 -28.52
N SER A 788 3.61 22.97 -27.86
CA SER A 788 2.45 22.18 -27.42
C SER A 788 1.72 21.57 -28.63
N GLU A 789 0.86 20.58 -28.37
CA GLU A 789 0.11 19.88 -29.42
C GLU A 789 -0.75 20.81 -30.29
N ASN A 790 -1.38 21.82 -29.68
CA ASN A 790 -2.18 22.83 -30.40
C ASN A 790 -1.35 24.01 -30.94
N GLY A 791 -0.04 24.00 -30.70
CA GLY A 791 0.90 25.04 -31.12
C GLY A 791 0.83 26.35 -30.33
N GLN A 792 -0.05 26.52 -29.35
CA GLN A 792 -0.27 27.80 -28.66
C GLN A 792 0.81 28.14 -27.63
N HIS A 793 1.50 27.12 -27.13
CA HIS A 793 2.46 27.25 -26.04
C HIS A 793 3.77 26.59 -26.43
N LYS A 794 4.84 26.98 -25.74
CA LYS A 794 6.19 26.51 -26.04
C LYS A 794 6.99 26.29 -24.77
N MET A 795 7.83 25.27 -24.81
CA MET A 795 8.87 25.03 -23.82
C MET A 795 10.24 25.20 -24.47
N LEU A 796 11.11 25.95 -23.81
CA LEU A 796 12.55 25.91 -24.02
C LEU A 796 13.17 25.02 -22.95
N HIS A 797 14.04 24.09 -23.35
CA HIS A 797 14.82 23.25 -22.44
C HIS A 797 16.29 23.38 -22.80
N ARG A 798 17.17 23.65 -21.83
CA ARG A 798 18.61 23.76 -22.07
C ARG A 798 19.40 22.90 -21.09
N THR A 799 20.32 22.12 -21.64
CA THR A 799 21.37 21.45 -20.84
C THR A 799 22.55 22.39 -20.67
N LEU A 800 22.82 22.77 -19.42
CA LEU A 800 23.97 23.60 -19.02
C LEU A 800 25.16 22.74 -18.58
N GLU A 801 24.88 21.58 -18.01
CA GLU A 801 25.88 20.61 -17.59
C GLU A 801 25.43 19.20 -17.99
N PRO A 802 26.29 18.37 -18.60
CA PRO A 802 27.60 18.71 -19.13
C PRO A 802 27.48 19.57 -20.40
N SER A 803 28.41 20.50 -20.60
CA SER A 803 28.41 21.41 -21.76
C SER A 803 28.59 20.72 -23.12
N GLN A 804 29.08 19.48 -23.11
CA GLN A 804 29.35 18.65 -24.28
C GLN A 804 28.18 17.73 -24.66
N ALA A 805 27.03 17.85 -23.99
CA ALA A 805 25.87 17.02 -24.27
C ALA A 805 25.44 17.13 -25.74
N GLN A 806 25.13 15.99 -26.36
CA GLN A 806 24.66 15.92 -27.74
C GLN A 806 23.18 15.56 -27.79
N ILE A 807 22.39 16.33 -28.52
CA ILE A 807 20.94 16.14 -28.57
C ILE A 807 20.56 15.47 -29.89
N GLN A 808 19.90 14.33 -29.78
CA GLN A 808 19.31 13.61 -30.89
C GLN A 808 17.79 13.73 -30.83
N ILE A 809 17.16 13.98 -31.98
CA ILE A 809 15.70 13.94 -32.13
C ILE A 809 15.32 12.57 -32.70
N LEU A 810 14.40 11.88 -32.03
CA LEU A 810 13.85 10.60 -32.46
C LEU A 810 12.38 10.74 -32.80
N ASN A 811 11.97 10.13 -33.92
CA ASN A 811 10.57 9.86 -34.24
C ASN A 811 10.19 8.51 -33.63
N GLU A 812 9.28 8.53 -32.66
CA GLU A 812 8.87 7.32 -31.95
C GLU A 812 7.90 6.46 -32.77
N GLN A 813 7.25 7.02 -33.78
CA GLN A 813 6.44 6.23 -34.72
C GLN A 813 7.31 5.16 -35.40
N ASP A 814 8.52 5.55 -35.80
CA ASP A 814 9.49 4.65 -36.43
C ASP A 814 10.16 3.75 -35.38
N LEU A 815 10.50 4.31 -34.22
CA LEU A 815 11.20 3.58 -33.15
C LEU A 815 10.35 2.44 -32.59
N TRP A 816 9.04 2.67 -32.45
CA TRP A 816 8.10 1.79 -31.76
C TRP A 816 7.06 1.17 -32.67
N GLN A 817 7.23 1.22 -34.01
CA GLN A 817 6.30 0.59 -34.96
C GLN A 817 6.01 -0.89 -34.66
N ALA A 818 6.97 -1.60 -34.06
CA ALA A 818 6.85 -3.01 -33.69
C ALA A 818 6.08 -3.25 -32.38
N ILE A 819 5.86 -2.22 -31.56
CA ILE A 819 5.02 -2.33 -30.38
C ILE A 819 3.55 -2.36 -30.84
N PRO A 820 2.70 -3.28 -30.36
CA PRO A 820 1.29 -3.31 -30.72
C PRO A 820 0.54 -2.03 -30.33
N LEU A 821 -0.49 -1.66 -31.11
CA LEU A 821 -1.30 -0.47 -30.86
C LEU A 821 -2.10 -0.53 -29.55
N TRP A 822 -2.37 -1.74 -29.03
CA TRP A 822 -3.01 -1.93 -27.74
C TRP A 822 -2.01 -1.86 -26.56
N LYS A 823 -0.71 -1.68 -26.80
CA LYS A 823 0.35 -1.44 -25.78
C LYS A 823 0.84 0.02 -25.72
N VAL A 824 0.89 0.68 -26.87
CA VAL A 824 1.14 2.11 -26.99
C VAL A 824 0.27 2.65 -28.09
N ASP A 825 -0.68 3.52 -27.74
CA ASP A 825 -1.60 4.10 -28.70
C ASP A 825 -0.86 4.88 -29.78
N GLN A 826 -1.41 4.94 -30.99
CA GLN A 826 -0.77 5.62 -32.11
C GLN A 826 -0.56 7.12 -31.83
N SER A 827 -1.48 7.77 -31.10
CA SER A 827 -1.39 9.19 -30.75
C SER A 827 -0.26 9.49 -29.76
N GLU A 828 0.20 8.47 -29.03
CA GLU A 828 1.30 8.57 -28.06
C GLU A 828 2.68 8.46 -28.69
N ARG A 829 2.79 7.86 -29.88
CA ARG A 829 4.03 7.70 -30.65
C ARG A 829 4.34 9.00 -31.38
N ARG A 830 5.14 9.87 -30.76
CA ARG A 830 5.42 11.21 -31.26
C ARG A 830 6.92 11.39 -31.36
N TRP A 831 7.50 12.25 -30.52
CA TRP A 831 8.87 12.67 -30.63
C TRP A 831 9.57 12.59 -29.28
N GLN A 832 10.87 12.32 -29.33
CA GLN A 832 11.72 12.35 -28.16
C GLN A 832 13.02 13.08 -28.48
N SER A 833 13.44 13.95 -27.56
CA SER A 833 14.79 14.47 -27.52
C SER A 833 15.61 13.59 -26.57
N VAL A 834 16.68 12.99 -27.09
CA VAL A 834 17.62 12.17 -26.34
C VAL A 834 18.91 12.94 -26.20
N ILE A 835 19.23 13.30 -24.96
CA ILE A 835 20.43 14.06 -24.61
C ILE A 835 21.48 13.03 -24.20
N ASN A 836 22.41 12.76 -25.11
CA ASN A 836 23.52 11.85 -24.90
C ASN A 836 24.58 12.54 -24.04
N LEU A 837 24.88 11.94 -22.90
CA LEU A 837 25.86 12.43 -21.95
C LEU A 837 27.25 11.84 -22.28
N PRO A 838 28.35 12.53 -21.97
CA PRO A 838 29.68 11.96 -22.05
C PRO A 838 29.81 10.74 -21.13
N PHE A 839 30.56 9.73 -21.57
CA PHE A 839 30.83 8.56 -20.74
C PHE A 839 31.62 8.95 -19.48
N SER A 840 31.06 8.65 -18.31
CA SER A 840 31.68 8.90 -17.01
C SER A 840 31.03 8.01 -15.95
N ASP A 841 31.77 7.73 -14.89
CA ASP A 841 31.32 7.14 -13.63
C ASP A 841 30.69 8.17 -12.67
N ALA A 842 30.94 9.46 -12.88
CA ALA A 842 30.38 10.57 -12.10
C ALA A 842 29.77 11.63 -13.02
N THR A 843 28.46 11.58 -13.18
CA THR A 843 27.73 12.46 -14.11
C THR A 843 26.81 13.40 -13.35
N ASN A 844 27.04 14.70 -13.50
CA ASN A 844 26.10 15.74 -13.08
C ASN A 844 25.39 16.29 -14.32
N VAL A 845 24.06 16.42 -14.26
CA VAL A 845 23.26 16.99 -15.35
C VAL A 845 22.45 18.15 -14.83
N LEU A 846 22.68 19.35 -15.36
CA LEU A 846 21.88 20.54 -15.04
C LEU A 846 21.06 20.93 -16.26
N ASN A 847 19.75 20.71 -16.16
CA ASN A 847 18.77 21.07 -17.16
C ASN A 847 17.87 22.20 -16.64
N VAL A 848 17.47 23.08 -17.55
CA VAL A 848 16.66 24.26 -17.22
C VAL A 848 15.56 24.39 -18.24
N THR A 849 14.32 24.58 -17.78
CA THR A 849 13.16 24.77 -18.62
C THR A 849 12.52 26.13 -18.39
N GLN A 850 12.00 26.72 -19.47
CA GLN A 850 11.11 27.87 -19.43
C GLN A 850 9.89 27.58 -20.31
N THR A 851 8.70 27.82 -19.78
CA THR A 851 7.43 27.71 -20.51
C THR A 851 6.89 29.09 -20.85
N GLY A 852 6.15 29.19 -21.96
CA GLY A 852 5.62 30.46 -22.44
C GLY A 852 4.63 30.28 -23.58
N SER A 853 4.28 31.39 -24.22
CA SER A 853 3.51 31.39 -25.47
C SER A 853 4.31 30.79 -26.62
N GLU A 854 3.64 30.49 -27.74
CA GLU A 854 4.27 30.05 -28.99
C GLU A 854 5.41 30.94 -29.48
N SER A 855 5.39 32.23 -29.11
CA SER A 855 6.40 33.22 -29.50
C SER A 855 7.69 33.17 -28.67
N LEU A 856 7.75 32.35 -27.61
CA LEU A 856 8.95 32.19 -26.79
C LEU A 856 10.14 31.74 -27.67
N SER A 857 11.21 32.53 -27.72
CA SER A 857 12.38 32.24 -28.58
C SER A 857 13.69 32.20 -27.82
N GLU A 858 13.74 32.81 -26.64
CA GLU A 858 14.90 32.87 -25.76
C GLU A 858 14.46 32.79 -24.30
N PHE A 859 15.40 32.46 -23.40
CA PHE A 859 15.16 32.49 -21.97
C PHE A 859 15.17 33.94 -21.46
N ASP A 860 14.28 34.28 -20.52
CA ASP A 860 14.21 35.65 -19.94
C ASP A 860 15.55 36.10 -19.36
N THR A 861 16.22 35.17 -18.68
CA THR A 861 17.59 35.28 -18.19
C THR A 861 18.11 33.87 -18.01
N LEU A 862 19.37 33.61 -18.40
CA LEU A 862 20.00 32.32 -18.17
C LEU A 862 21.49 32.48 -17.92
N GLU A 863 21.92 32.19 -16.70
CA GLU A 863 23.32 32.20 -16.30
C GLU A 863 23.65 30.87 -15.60
N HIS A 864 24.61 30.13 -16.13
CA HIS A 864 25.16 28.95 -15.45
C HIS A 864 26.12 29.39 -14.35
N ILE A 865 25.77 29.11 -13.10
CA ILE A 865 26.59 29.44 -11.94
C ILE A 865 27.33 28.15 -11.52
N LYS A 866 28.61 28.05 -11.88
CA LYS A 866 29.42 26.87 -11.61
C LYS A 866 30.73 27.21 -10.90
N ASN A 867 31.07 26.39 -9.90
CA ASN A 867 32.41 26.32 -9.32
C ASN A 867 32.80 24.85 -9.08
N ALA A 868 33.92 24.58 -8.42
CA ALA A 868 34.39 23.21 -8.20
C ALA A 868 33.48 22.37 -7.28
N ALA A 869 32.71 22.99 -6.40
CA ALA A 869 31.88 22.31 -5.39
C ALA A 869 30.38 22.41 -5.67
N GLN A 870 29.96 23.25 -6.61
CA GLN A 870 28.56 23.63 -6.82
C GLN A 870 28.24 23.88 -8.29
N SER A 871 27.01 23.55 -8.64
CA SER A 871 26.39 23.89 -9.93
C SER A 871 25.01 24.45 -9.67
N GLY A 872 24.58 25.39 -10.50
CA GLY A 872 23.30 26.05 -10.34
C GLY A 872 23.02 27.01 -11.48
N VAL A 873 21.89 27.67 -11.41
CA VAL A 873 21.43 28.54 -12.48
C VAL A 873 20.76 29.78 -11.91
N ARG A 874 20.96 30.91 -12.58
CA ARG A 874 20.02 32.03 -12.51
C ARG A 874 19.07 31.97 -13.70
N ILE A 875 17.77 31.92 -13.40
CA ILE A 875 16.71 31.99 -14.40
C ILE A 875 15.59 32.93 -13.94
N GLY A 876 15.25 33.90 -14.79
CA GLY A 876 14.35 35.00 -14.42
C GLY A 876 14.79 35.67 -13.12
N GLY A 877 13.89 35.72 -12.14
CA GLY A 877 14.14 36.25 -10.79
C GLY A 877 14.68 35.25 -9.77
N TRP A 878 15.06 34.04 -10.20
CA TRP A 878 15.48 32.93 -9.35
C TRP A 878 16.96 32.60 -9.52
N VAL A 879 17.58 32.19 -8.41
CA VAL A 879 18.88 31.53 -8.35
C VAL A 879 18.69 30.21 -7.63
N VAL A 880 19.02 29.11 -8.29
CA VAL A 880 18.88 27.75 -7.75
C VAL A 880 20.25 27.09 -7.77
N MET A 881 20.73 26.67 -6.60
CA MET A 881 22.08 26.12 -6.42
C MET A 881 22.03 24.73 -5.80
N PHE A 882 22.91 23.85 -6.27
CA PHE A 882 23.09 22.48 -5.80
C PHE A 882 24.56 22.22 -5.47
N SER A 883 24.85 21.23 -4.63
CA SER A 883 26.23 20.76 -4.54
C SER A 883 26.54 19.82 -5.70
N SER A 884 27.75 19.91 -6.24
CA SER A 884 28.24 18.99 -7.27
C SER A 884 28.50 17.58 -6.72
N GLU A 885 28.68 17.45 -5.40
CA GLU A 885 28.87 16.20 -4.68
C GLU A 885 27.72 15.94 -3.71
N GLU A 886 27.61 14.72 -3.19
CA GLU A 886 26.48 14.27 -2.36
C GLU A 886 26.50 14.83 -0.94
N ASP A 887 27.69 15.17 -0.44
CA ASP A 887 27.87 15.70 0.90
C ASP A 887 27.13 17.03 1.12
N LEU A 888 26.30 17.06 2.16
CA LEU A 888 25.69 18.29 2.66
C LEU A 888 26.75 19.31 3.09
N LYS A 889 26.53 20.59 2.76
CA LYS A 889 27.48 21.68 2.99
C LYS A 889 27.10 22.55 4.18
N ASP A 890 28.08 22.86 5.02
CA ASP A 890 28.00 23.92 6.06
C ASP A 890 28.46 25.28 5.53
N HIS A 891 29.13 25.30 4.37
CA HIS A 891 29.59 26.51 3.72
C HIS A 891 29.37 26.48 2.20
N VAL A 892 28.84 27.57 1.67
CA VAL A 892 28.53 27.74 0.24
C VAL A 892 28.94 29.14 -0.20
N GLN A 893 29.56 29.27 -1.38
CA GLN A 893 29.88 30.55 -2.00
C GLN A 893 29.64 30.53 -3.50
N TYR A 894 28.95 31.55 -4.01
CA TYR A 894 28.72 31.72 -5.44
C TYR A 894 28.64 33.18 -5.82
N THR A 895 28.78 33.47 -7.11
CA THR A 895 28.65 34.82 -7.66
C THR A 895 27.58 34.82 -8.74
N VAL A 896 26.67 35.80 -8.67
CA VAL A 896 25.64 36.02 -9.68
C VAL A 896 25.98 37.27 -10.46
N GLN A 897 26.10 37.18 -11.78
CA GLN A 897 26.37 38.33 -12.65
C GLN A 897 25.07 39.07 -12.96
N ASN A 898 25.15 40.39 -13.13
CA ASN A 898 24.01 41.27 -13.51
C ASN A 898 22.77 41.10 -12.62
N ALA A 899 22.99 40.87 -11.32
CA ALA A 899 21.98 40.64 -10.31
C ALA A 899 20.93 41.76 -10.24
N SER A 900 19.64 41.40 -10.23
CA SER A 900 18.53 42.32 -9.94
C SER A 900 18.17 42.31 -8.45
N ALA A 901 17.66 43.44 -7.96
CA ALA A 901 17.08 43.52 -6.62
C ALA A 901 15.88 42.56 -6.48
N GLY A 902 15.71 41.98 -5.30
CA GLY A 902 14.61 41.05 -5.02
C GLY A 902 14.78 39.64 -5.60
N MET A 903 15.98 39.28 -6.08
CA MET A 903 16.25 37.90 -6.52
C MET A 903 16.07 36.90 -5.39
N LYS A 904 15.44 35.77 -5.73
CA LYS A 904 15.11 34.68 -4.82
C LYS A 904 16.17 33.59 -4.96
N HIS A 905 16.76 33.18 -3.86
CA HIS A 905 17.81 32.17 -3.83
C HIS A 905 17.29 30.93 -3.13
N LEU A 906 17.30 29.79 -3.81
CA LEU A 906 17.10 28.47 -3.23
C LEU A 906 18.41 27.70 -3.33
N VAL A 907 18.97 27.29 -2.19
CA VAL A 907 20.24 26.57 -2.13
C VAL A 907 19.99 25.21 -1.49
N ALA A 908 20.12 24.15 -2.27
CA ALA A 908 19.98 22.76 -1.82
C ALA A 908 21.29 22.20 -1.24
N ASP A 909 21.20 20.99 -0.68
CA ASP A 909 22.31 20.23 -0.10
C ASP A 909 23.04 20.97 1.05
N LEU A 910 22.27 21.63 1.92
CA LEU A 910 22.80 22.26 3.13
C LEU A 910 22.58 21.39 4.37
N LYS A 911 23.55 21.35 5.28
CA LYS A 911 23.36 20.74 6.61
C LYS A 911 22.26 21.48 7.37
N GLU A 912 21.47 20.78 8.17
CA GLU A 912 20.43 21.41 9.01
C GLU A 912 21.04 22.49 9.93
N GLY A 913 20.38 23.63 10.11
CA GLY A 913 20.78 24.64 11.08
C GLY A 913 20.58 26.07 10.60
N SER A 914 21.11 27.02 11.38
CA SER A 914 21.04 28.45 11.05
C SER A 914 22.26 28.89 10.25
N TYR A 915 22.07 29.70 9.22
CA TYR A 915 23.12 30.18 8.34
C TYR A 915 23.18 31.71 8.35
N LYS A 916 24.40 32.23 8.45
CA LYS A 916 24.71 33.65 8.19
C LYS A 916 24.80 33.88 6.69
N ILE A 917 24.09 34.87 6.20
CA ILE A 917 24.14 35.30 4.80
C ILE A 917 25.10 36.50 4.70
N LYS A 918 26.13 36.40 3.85
CA LYS A 918 26.97 37.53 3.44
C LYS A 918 26.74 37.83 1.97
N ILE A 919 26.50 39.10 1.66
CA ILE A 919 26.32 39.60 0.30
C ILE A 919 27.36 40.68 0.07
N ASN A 920 28.25 40.47 -0.91
CA ASN A 920 29.40 41.35 -1.20
C ASN A 920 30.28 41.62 0.03
N GLY A 921 30.49 40.59 0.85
CA GLY A 921 31.26 40.66 2.09
C GLY A 921 30.51 41.23 3.30
N VAL A 922 29.32 41.81 3.10
CA VAL A 922 28.50 42.38 4.17
C VAL A 922 27.53 41.32 4.73
N THR A 923 27.68 40.99 6.01
CA THR A 923 26.74 40.13 6.74
C THR A 923 25.36 40.79 6.80
N ARG A 924 24.34 40.07 6.37
CA ARG A 924 22.95 40.54 6.43
C ARG A 924 22.34 40.20 7.79
N ALA A 925 21.40 41.04 8.21
CA ALA A 925 20.61 40.79 9.41
C ALA A 925 19.68 39.57 9.24
N GLN A 926 19.25 39.30 8.00
CA GLN A 926 18.52 38.09 7.66
C GLN A 926 19.39 36.87 7.95
N GLN A 927 18.81 35.92 8.68
CA GLN A 927 19.32 34.56 8.81
C GLN A 927 18.48 33.63 7.97
N MET A 928 19.07 32.50 7.60
CA MET A 928 18.40 31.44 6.88
C MET A 928 18.45 30.18 7.72
N THR A 929 17.31 29.54 7.91
CA THR A 929 17.23 28.24 8.57
C THR A 929 17.07 27.15 7.53
N VAL A 930 17.86 26.10 7.67
CA VAL A 930 17.79 24.88 6.88
C VAL A 930 17.23 23.79 7.78
N GLN A 931 16.21 23.09 7.32
CA GLN A 931 15.60 21.98 8.05
C GLN A 931 16.20 20.65 7.55
N SER A 932 16.21 19.63 8.39
CA SER A 932 16.73 18.30 8.05
C SER A 932 15.87 17.57 7.01
N ASN A 933 14.56 17.85 6.95
CA ASN A 933 13.64 17.21 6.01
C ASN A 933 13.79 17.71 4.56
N ASP A 934 14.29 18.92 4.34
CA ASP A 934 14.45 19.48 2.98
C ASP A 934 15.91 19.72 2.57
N ASN A 935 16.80 19.96 3.54
CA ASN A 935 18.18 20.40 3.33
C ASN A 935 18.31 21.58 2.35
N THR A 936 17.34 22.49 2.36
CA THR A 936 17.35 23.70 1.53
C THR A 936 17.34 24.98 2.35
N GLY A 937 18.06 25.98 1.83
CA GLY A 937 18.04 27.34 2.31
C GLY A 937 17.31 28.25 1.33
N PHE A 938 16.44 29.13 1.83
CA PHE A 938 15.76 30.14 1.03
C PHE A 938 15.97 31.55 1.58
N PHE A 939 16.33 32.50 0.71
CA PHE A 939 16.39 33.92 1.05
C PHE A 939 16.20 34.82 -0.19
N VAL A 940 16.03 36.12 0.04
CA VAL A 940 15.85 37.12 -1.04
C VAL A 940 16.97 38.16 -0.93
N SER A 941 17.71 38.39 -2.01
CA SER A 941 18.76 39.41 -2.03
C SER A 941 18.19 40.79 -2.36
N PRO A 942 18.38 41.82 -1.51
CA PRO A 942 17.82 43.14 -1.75
C PRO A 942 18.61 43.98 -2.77
N ASP A 943 19.86 43.62 -3.04
CA ASP A 943 20.76 44.46 -3.84
C ASP A 943 20.68 44.10 -5.33
N ALA A 944 20.68 45.13 -6.18
CA ALA A 944 21.06 44.99 -7.58
C ALA A 944 22.57 45.25 -7.71
N SER A 945 23.28 44.45 -8.51
CA SER A 945 24.73 44.59 -8.71
C SER A 945 25.16 43.95 -10.02
N SER A 946 26.19 44.49 -10.68
CA SER A 946 26.82 43.80 -11.82
C SER A 946 27.44 42.46 -11.43
N SER A 947 27.81 42.30 -10.16
CA SER A 947 28.29 41.05 -9.58
C SER A 947 27.86 40.97 -8.11
N LEU A 948 27.11 39.93 -7.74
CA LEU A 948 26.62 39.69 -6.38
C LEU A 948 27.31 38.46 -5.81
N LYS A 949 28.26 38.65 -4.90
CA LYS A 949 28.98 37.56 -4.21
C LYS A 949 28.20 37.13 -2.97
N ILE A 950 27.70 35.91 -2.98
CA ILE A 950 26.98 35.30 -1.87
C ILE A 950 27.91 34.35 -1.12
N ALA A 951 27.88 34.41 0.21
CA ALA A 951 28.47 33.39 1.07
C ALA A 951 27.49 33.01 2.19
N LEU A 952 27.26 31.71 2.35
CA LEU A 952 26.43 31.13 3.39
C LEU A 952 27.34 30.34 4.33
N THR A 953 27.24 30.58 5.64
CA THR A 953 28.03 29.86 6.64
C THR A 953 27.13 29.43 7.78
N ARG A 954 27.06 28.12 8.06
CA ARG A 954 26.35 27.56 9.20
C ARG A 954 26.91 28.15 10.49
N VAL A 955 26.02 28.52 11.39
CA VAL A 955 26.35 28.95 12.76
C VAL A 955 26.35 27.69 13.61
N ASN A 956 27.50 27.40 14.22
CA ASN A 956 27.64 26.31 15.17
C ASN A 956 26.87 26.59 16.46
#